data_AF-A0A653C5G3-F1
#
_entry.id   AF-A0A653C5G3-F1
#
_cell.length_a   1.000
_cell.length_b   1.000
_cell.length_c   1.000
_cell.angle_alpha   90.00
_cell.angle_beta   90.00
_cell.angle_gamma   90.00
#
_symmetry.space_group_name_H-M   'P 1'
#
loop_
_entity.id
_entity.type
_entity.pdbx_description
1 polymer ?
#
loop_
_entity_poly.entity_id
_entity_poly.type
_entity_poly.pdbx_seq_one_letter_code
_entity_poly.pdbx_strand_id
1 'polypeptide(L)'
;MLSMVLALSGSSMGRAYLSHQCGLLADLLTLLHTGSARVQRQVTSLLRRMLPEIGPESFCKVLGIRKLPARDFSIVSASSKDSPGHFDVNQVGVLDVFLSVIAKALTLQVKVRSKSGGGGAATKEINTVTLATSIQPKDIVSARWWLRGHVNKKLAEVIVNLIRDMTAGKLSEAWANVAKSAIAENILNLTYLSEEQKVPSNCLRTPTLWLSLASLCVLNEEHVERLSSGQWKQAEGQPAPPRPTCGNHDDGETIAVIQCSHCGNLCADCDRYLHLHRKTRNHQRQVCKEEEEAIKVELHEGCGRTKLFWLLALADPRTLKALIEFREGGTRTKGVGMSGVCRFCGTTGNSGLLAIGNVCADHECQEYGRAACTKILSCGHLCGGVLGESKCLPCLHGCSGDSSLRQDADDMCMVCFTEALSCAPAIQLGCGHVFHLHCSKAVLIKRWPGPRITFSFMLCPICKEEMKHEELQDLLAPIRELHRDVRRKALMRLEYEGLHKAEAVVTPGGRFYNDPAAYAMDRYAYYVCFKCKKAYYGGEARCDAEQGEQYDPRELVCGACSDVARAQMCPKHGTDFLEYKCRYCCSVAVFFCFGTTHFCNACHDDFQRVTNLPKNELPSCPAGPKAKQLDGEECPLHVKHPPTGEEFALGCGVCRNAHTF
;
A
#
# COMPACT_ATOMS: atom_id res chain seq x y z
N MET A 1 -5.86 -23.99 -25.09
CA MET A 1 -5.69 -25.01 -24.04
C MET A 1 -6.16 -24.53 -22.65
N LEU A 2 -5.52 -23.55 -22.00
CA LEU A 2 -5.93 -23.08 -20.65
C LEU A 2 -7.41 -22.69 -20.53
N SER A 3 -7.99 -22.03 -21.55
CA SER A 3 -9.43 -21.72 -21.56
C SER A 3 -10.33 -22.97 -21.52
N MET A 4 -9.90 -24.07 -22.14
CA MET A 4 -10.64 -25.34 -22.11
C MET A 4 -10.52 -26.01 -20.74
N VAL A 5 -9.32 -25.99 -20.13
CA VAL A 5 -9.10 -26.48 -18.76
C VAL A 5 -9.93 -25.65 -17.76
N LEU A 6 -10.01 -24.33 -17.96
CA LEU A 6 -10.83 -23.44 -17.15
C LEU A 6 -12.33 -23.77 -17.28
N ALA A 7 -12.82 -24.06 -18.48
CA ALA A 7 -14.19 -24.53 -18.68
C ALA A 7 -14.44 -25.87 -17.96
N LEU A 8 -13.52 -26.83 -18.10
CA LEU A 8 -13.62 -28.14 -17.44
C LEU A 8 -13.65 -28.02 -15.90
N SER A 9 -12.85 -27.12 -15.32
CA SER A 9 -12.86 -26.86 -13.86
C SER A 9 -14.17 -26.26 -13.33
N GLY A 10 -15.14 -25.95 -14.19
CA GLY A 10 -16.46 -25.45 -13.79
C GLY A 10 -17.30 -26.51 -13.06
N SER A 11 -17.13 -27.79 -13.39
CA SER A 11 -17.86 -28.90 -12.74
C SER A 11 -17.05 -29.53 -11.61
N SER A 12 -17.70 -30.15 -10.62
CA SER A 12 -17.05 -30.89 -9.53
C SER A 12 -16.19 -32.04 -10.05
N MET A 13 -16.75 -32.85 -10.96
CA MET A 13 -16.01 -33.95 -11.61
C MET A 13 -14.79 -33.45 -12.38
N GLY A 14 -14.91 -32.32 -13.09
CA GLY A 14 -13.79 -31.72 -13.81
C GLY A 14 -12.69 -31.25 -12.87
N ARG A 15 -13.03 -30.63 -11.73
CA ARG A 15 -12.05 -30.24 -10.70
C ARG A 15 -11.33 -31.46 -10.12
N ALA A 16 -12.08 -32.50 -9.74
CA ALA A 16 -11.52 -33.73 -9.22
C ALA A 16 -10.61 -34.42 -10.24
N TYR A 17 -11.00 -34.50 -11.52
CA TYR A 17 -10.13 -35.06 -12.56
C TYR A 17 -8.83 -34.29 -12.69
N LEU A 18 -8.91 -32.95 -12.75
CA LEU A 18 -7.75 -32.07 -12.89
C LEU A 18 -6.83 -32.12 -11.66
N SER A 19 -7.37 -32.25 -10.44
CA SER A 19 -6.60 -32.28 -9.20
C SER A 19 -5.68 -33.52 -9.08
N HIS A 20 -6.02 -34.61 -9.77
CA HIS A 20 -5.18 -35.82 -9.83
C HIS A 20 -4.06 -35.72 -10.89
N GLN A 21 -4.11 -34.73 -11.79
CA GLN A 21 -3.10 -34.53 -12.83
C GLN A 21 -1.89 -33.76 -12.27
N CYS A 22 -0.97 -34.48 -11.61
CA CYS A 22 0.20 -33.88 -10.95
C CYS A 22 1.10 -33.07 -11.91
N GLY A 23 1.29 -33.55 -13.15
CA GLY A 23 2.07 -32.82 -14.17
C GLY A 23 1.43 -31.47 -14.53
N LEU A 24 0.11 -31.46 -14.72
CA LEU A 24 -0.62 -30.22 -14.99
C LEU A 24 -0.49 -29.24 -13.83
N LEU A 25 -0.60 -29.70 -12.58
CA LEU A 25 -0.41 -28.83 -11.41
C LEU A 25 0.99 -28.21 -11.40
N ALA A 26 2.04 -28.99 -11.67
CA ALA A 26 3.41 -28.48 -11.77
C ALA A 26 3.58 -27.43 -12.88
N ASP A 27 2.98 -27.67 -14.05
CA ASP A 27 2.99 -26.72 -15.17
C ASP A 27 2.24 -25.43 -14.82
N LEU A 28 1.09 -25.53 -14.16
CA LEU A 28 0.32 -24.37 -13.70
C LEU A 28 1.13 -23.53 -12.70
N LEU A 29 1.81 -24.16 -11.74
CA LEU A 29 2.67 -23.46 -10.79
C LEU A 29 3.88 -22.80 -11.49
N THR A 30 4.43 -23.42 -12.53
CA THR A 30 5.48 -22.81 -13.35
C THR A 30 4.96 -21.58 -14.12
N LEU A 31 3.79 -21.69 -14.74
CA LEU A 31 3.13 -20.61 -15.48
C LEU A 31 2.65 -19.46 -14.57
N LEU A 32 2.41 -19.73 -13.28
CA LEU A 32 2.14 -18.68 -12.29
C LEU A 32 3.31 -17.69 -12.22
N HIS A 33 4.55 -18.16 -12.33
CA HIS A 33 5.75 -17.32 -12.23
C HIS A 33 6.28 -16.81 -13.57
N THR A 34 6.02 -17.52 -14.68
CA THR A 34 6.62 -17.25 -15.99
C THR A 34 5.63 -16.78 -17.06
N GLY A 35 4.33 -17.00 -16.86
CA GLY A 35 3.30 -16.65 -17.83
C GLY A 35 3.07 -15.14 -17.96
N SER A 36 2.47 -14.72 -19.07
CA SER A 36 1.99 -13.36 -19.24
C SER A 36 0.87 -13.03 -18.24
N ALA A 37 0.59 -11.75 -18.01
CA ALA A 37 -0.47 -11.32 -17.08
C ALA A 37 -1.84 -11.96 -17.40
N ARG A 38 -2.14 -12.22 -18.68
CA ARG A 38 -3.36 -12.95 -19.09
C ARG A 38 -3.33 -14.41 -18.64
N VAL A 39 -2.21 -15.10 -18.87
CA VAL A 39 -2.02 -16.51 -18.50
C VAL A 39 -2.07 -16.67 -16.97
N GLN A 40 -1.34 -15.82 -16.23
CA GLN A 40 -1.29 -15.85 -14.77
C GLN A 40 -2.69 -15.69 -14.14
N ARG A 41 -3.55 -14.84 -14.70
CA ARG A 41 -4.96 -14.71 -14.25
C ARG A 41 -5.75 -16.01 -14.43
N GLN A 42 -5.62 -16.66 -15.58
CA GLN A 42 -6.30 -17.93 -15.85
C GLN A 42 -5.77 -19.06 -14.95
N VAL A 43 -4.44 -19.14 -14.79
CA VAL A 43 -3.76 -20.08 -13.89
C VAL A 43 -4.24 -19.90 -12.45
N THR A 44 -4.30 -18.66 -11.96
CA THR A 44 -4.74 -18.38 -10.59
C THR A 44 -6.20 -18.78 -10.37
N SER A 45 -7.07 -18.57 -11.37
CA SER A 45 -8.45 -19.03 -11.30
C SER A 45 -8.56 -20.56 -11.30
N LEU A 46 -7.69 -21.26 -12.00
CA LEU A 46 -7.62 -22.72 -11.99
C LEU A 46 -7.15 -23.25 -10.63
N LEU A 47 -6.04 -22.71 -10.12
CA LEU A 47 -5.47 -23.09 -8.82
C LEU A 47 -6.51 -22.90 -7.70
N ARG A 48 -7.23 -21.78 -7.68
CA ARG A 48 -8.31 -21.52 -6.71
C ARG A 48 -9.43 -22.57 -6.74
N ARG A 49 -9.70 -23.19 -7.90
CA ARG A 49 -10.71 -24.26 -8.05
C ARG A 49 -10.14 -25.63 -7.71
N MET A 50 -8.87 -25.89 -8.02
CA MET A 50 -8.26 -27.20 -7.86
C MET A 50 -7.74 -27.45 -6.44
N LEU A 51 -7.17 -26.44 -5.78
CA LEU A 51 -6.56 -26.59 -4.45
C LEU A 51 -7.50 -27.12 -3.34
N PRO A 52 -8.81 -26.80 -3.32
CA PRO A 52 -9.75 -27.46 -2.39
C PRO A 52 -9.77 -29.00 -2.51
N GLU A 53 -9.53 -29.54 -3.70
CA GLU A 53 -9.54 -30.98 -3.99
C GLU A 53 -8.15 -31.63 -3.80
N ILE A 54 -7.12 -30.84 -3.45
CA ILE A 54 -5.73 -31.31 -3.31
C ILE A 54 -5.30 -31.12 -1.86
N GLY A 55 -5.00 -32.22 -1.16
CA GLY A 55 -4.46 -32.15 0.19
C GLY A 55 -3.02 -31.58 0.24
N PRO A 56 -2.61 -30.92 1.33
CA PRO A 56 -1.26 -30.35 1.47
C PRO A 56 -0.12 -31.35 1.24
N GLU A 57 -0.27 -32.60 1.70
CA GLU A 57 0.74 -33.66 1.49
C GLU A 57 0.92 -34.00 0.01
N SER A 58 -0.19 -34.14 -0.74
CA SER A 58 -0.15 -34.38 -2.18
C SER A 58 0.48 -33.20 -2.92
N PHE A 59 0.18 -31.97 -2.51
CA PHE A 59 0.78 -30.76 -3.06
C PHE A 59 2.30 -30.71 -2.81
N CYS A 60 2.76 -31.07 -1.61
CA CYS A 60 4.19 -31.19 -1.30
C CYS A 60 4.91 -32.20 -2.19
N LYS A 61 4.30 -33.35 -2.47
CA LYS A 61 4.87 -34.36 -3.38
C LYS A 61 5.10 -33.79 -4.79
N VAL A 62 4.15 -32.99 -5.30
CA VAL A 62 4.27 -32.33 -6.62
C VAL A 62 5.43 -31.32 -6.63
N LEU A 63 5.65 -30.61 -5.53
CA LEU A 63 6.72 -29.62 -5.40
C LEU A 63 8.08 -30.21 -4.94
N GLY A 64 8.15 -31.50 -4.65
CA GLY A 64 9.36 -32.13 -4.10
C GLY A 64 9.72 -31.65 -2.69
N ILE A 65 8.74 -31.20 -1.91
CA ILE A 65 8.93 -30.69 -0.54
C ILE A 65 8.98 -31.85 0.44
N ARG A 66 10.06 -31.92 1.23
CA ARG A 66 10.37 -33.07 2.10
C ARG A 66 9.57 -33.09 3.40
N LYS A 67 9.19 -31.92 3.93
CA LYS A 67 8.57 -31.80 5.25
C LYS A 67 7.52 -30.69 5.25
N LEU A 68 6.34 -31.01 5.79
CA LEU A 68 5.30 -30.03 6.10
C LEU A 68 5.65 -29.27 7.40
N PRO A 69 5.21 -28.02 7.55
CA PRO A 69 5.38 -27.28 8.80
C PRO A 69 4.71 -28.03 9.96
N ALA A 70 5.21 -27.80 11.19
CA ALA A 70 4.62 -28.42 12.38
C ALA A 70 3.14 -28.04 12.53
N ARG A 71 2.31 -28.97 13.02
CA ARG A 71 0.86 -28.77 13.17
C ARG A 71 0.51 -27.63 14.14
N ASP A 72 1.39 -27.34 15.08
CA ASP A 72 1.26 -26.20 15.98
C ASP A 72 2.53 -25.34 15.91
N PHE A 73 2.37 -24.10 15.47
CA PHE A 73 3.46 -23.14 15.35
C PHE A 73 3.83 -22.48 16.68
N SER A 74 3.03 -22.68 17.74
CA SER A 74 3.40 -22.32 19.12
C SER A 74 4.57 -23.18 19.63
N ILE A 75 4.75 -24.38 19.05
CA ILE A 75 5.78 -25.37 19.41
C ILE A 75 7.08 -25.16 18.61
N VAL A 76 7.03 -24.50 17.45
CA VAL A 76 8.18 -24.29 16.55
C VAL A 76 9.27 -23.42 17.20
N SER A 77 8.92 -22.60 18.19
CA SER A 77 9.85 -21.81 19.01
C SER A 77 10.44 -22.59 20.21
N ALA A 78 9.82 -23.71 20.62
CA ALA A 78 10.25 -24.51 21.77
C ALA A 78 11.03 -25.79 21.38
N SER A 79 10.57 -26.53 20.36
CA SER A 79 11.18 -27.80 19.94
C SER A 79 12.54 -27.65 19.25
N SER A 80 12.94 -26.44 18.89
CA SER A 80 14.27 -26.15 18.35
C SER A 80 15.36 -26.02 19.42
N LYS A 81 15.01 -26.02 20.73
CA LYS A 81 15.99 -26.00 21.83
C LYS A 81 16.63 -27.36 22.12
N ASP A 82 15.90 -28.46 21.96
CA ASP A 82 16.36 -29.80 22.38
C ASP A 82 17.04 -30.60 21.25
N SER A 83 17.10 -30.04 20.05
CA SER A 83 17.92 -30.55 18.95
C SER A 83 18.20 -29.37 18.01
N PRO A 84 19.47 -28.91 17.88
CA PRO A 84 19.81 -27.93 16.87
C PRO A 84 19.74 -28.61 15.50
N GLY A 85 18.53 -28.80 14.99
CA GLY A 85 18.34 -29.06 13.57
C GLY A 85 19.00 -27.92 12.83
N HIS A 86 20.00 -28.23 12.01
CA HIS A 86 20.69 -27.25 11.18
C HIS A 86 19.65 -26.46 10.39
N PHE A 87 19.44 -25.18 10.73
CA PHE A 87 18.53 -24.32 10.00
C PHE A 87 19.03 -24.20 8.56
N ASP A 88 18.33 -24.87 7.64
CA ASP A 88 18.65 -24.80 6.23
C ASP A 88 17.92 -23.63 5.59
N VAL A 89 18.67 -22.55 5.38
CA VAL A 89 18.23 -21.32 4.70
C VAL A 89 17.63 -21.62 3.31
N ASN A 90 17.99 -22.73 2.69
CA ASN A 90 17.53 -23.13 1.35
C ASN A 90 16.32 -24.07 1.36
N GLN A 91 15.85 -24.52 2.53
CA GLN A 91 14.73 -25.45 2.62
C GLN A 91 13.43 -24.82 2.10
N VAL A 92 12.86 -25.40 1.03
CA VAL A 92 11.60 -24.93 0.43
C VAL A 92 10.40 -25.25 1.32
N GLY A 93 9.60 -24.22 1.62
CA GLY A 93 8.30 -24.33 2.29
C GLY A 93 7.12 -24.52 1.33
N VAL A 94 6.03 -25.09 1.84
CA VAL A 94 4.81 -25.41 1.06
C VAL A 94 4.12 -24.18 0.46
N LEU A 95 4.23 -23.02 1.12
CA LEU A 95 3.68 -21.76 0.63
C LEU A 95 4.69 -20.91 -0.15
N ASP A 96 5.97 -21.28 -0.19
CA ASP A 96 7.03 -20.44 -0.78
C ASP A 96 6.72 -20.08 -2.23
N VAL A 97 6.13 -21.00 -3.00
CA VAL A 97 5.71 -20.74 -4.39
C VAL A 97 4.72 -19.57 -4.46
N PHE A 98 3.73 -19.50 -3.57
CA PHE A 98 2.75 -18.43 -3.53
C PHE A 98 3.32 -17.15 -2.91
N LEU A 99 4.04 -17.25 -1.79
CA LEU A 99 4.67 -16.11 -1.11
C LEU A 99 5.69 -15.42 -2.01
N SER A 100 6.37 -16.17 -2.88
CA SER A 100 7.31 -15.61 -3.86
C SER A 100 6.61 -14.71 -4.89
N VAL A 101 5.34 -14.93 -5.21
CA VAL A 101 4.56 -14.02 -6.07
C VAL A 101 4.37 -12.67 -5.37
N ILE A 102 4.08 -12.68 -4.07
CA ILE A 102 3.93 -11.48 -3.25
C ILE A 102 5.29 -10.78 -3.12
N ALA A 103 6.33 -11.51 -2.75
CA ALA A 103 7.69 -10.99 -2.59
C ALA A 103 8.22 -10.29 -3.84
N LYS A 104 7.97 -10.84 -5.03
CA LYS A 104 8.34 -10.23 -6.33
C LYS A 104 7.61 -8.92 -6.65
N ALA A 105 6.49 -8.66 -5.99
CA ALA A 105 5.71 -7.43 -6.15
C ALA A 105 5.99 -6.40 -5.04
N LEU A 106 6.77 -6.76 -4.01
CA LEU A 106 7.11 -5.86 -2.92
C LEU A 106 8.12 -4.80 -3.35
N THR A 107 7.86 -3.56 -2.93
CA THR A 107 8.83 -2.46 -2.97
C THR A 107 9.37 -2.25 -1.56
N LEU A 108 10.63 -2.58 -1.31
CA LEU A 108 11.25 -2.53 0.01
C LEU A 108 12.03 -1.24 0.21
N GLN A 109 11.69 -0.47 1.24
CA GLN A 109 12.48 0.66 1.70
C GLN A 109 13.44 0.20 2.79
N VAL A 110 14.74 0.38 2.56
CA VAL A 110 15.80 -0.04 3.47
C VAL A 110 16.32 1.17 4.20
N LYS A 111 16.27 1.12 5.54
CA LYS A 111 16.81 2.13 6.43
C LYS A 111 17.98 1.55 7.23
N VAL A 112 19.17 2.07 6.97
CA VAL A 112 20.38 1.75 7.73
C VAL A 112 20.80 2.98 8.50
N ARG A 113 20.96 2.87 9.81
CA ARG A 113 21.54 3.95 10.64
C ARG A 113 23.06 3.81 10.60
N SER A 114 23.75 4.67 9.85
CA SER A 114 25.22 4.76 9.89
C SER A 114 25.65 5.82 10.90
N LYS A 115 26.57 5.48 11.80
CA LYS A 115 27.34 6.47 12.58
C LYS A 115 28.46 6.98 11.66
N SER A 116 28.37 8.22 11.19
CA SER A 116 29.55 8.87 10.64
C SER A 116 30.55 9.08 11.78
N GLY A 117 31.76 8.53 11.63
CA GLY A 117 32.86 8.77 12.56
C GLY A 117 33.17 10.26 12.59
N GLY A 118 32.95 10.89 13.76
CA GLY A 118 33.32 12.27 14.04
C GLY A 118 32.17 13.27 13.99
N GLY A 119 31.39 13.39 15.08
CA GLY A 119 30.57 14.57 15.45
C GLY A 119 29.52 15.10 14.47
N GLY A 120 29.42 14.55 13.25
CA GLY A 120 28.50 14.97 12.19
C GLY A 120 27.17 14.25 12.27
N ALA A 121 26.11 14.92 11.80
CA ALA A 121 24.76 14.37 11.75
C ALA A 121 24.72 13.03 11.00
N ALA A 122 24.01 12.04 11.55
CA ALA A 122 23.75 10.78 10.88
C ALA A 122 22.91 11.02 9.62
N THR A 123 23.48 10.79 8.43
CA THR A 123 22.73 10.84 7.17
C THR A 123 21.80 9.64 7.08
N LYS A 124 20.48 9.89 7.08
CA LYS A 124 19.46 8.86 6.85
C LYS A 124 19.47 8.48 5.36
N GLU A 125 20.16 7.40 5.01
CA GLU A 125 20.09 6.87 3.65
C GLU A 125 18.90 5.90 3.54
N ILE A 126 17.89 6.25 2.75
CA ILE A 126 16.75 5.39 2.44
C ILE A 126 16.90 4.89 1.02
N ASN A 127 17.20 3.60 0.89
CA ASN A 127 17.36 2.95 -0.40
C ASN A 127 16.10 2.14 -0.73
N THR A 128 15.54 2.35 -1.92
CA THR A 128 14.40 1.56 -2.41
C THR A 128 14.94 0.39 -3.22
N VAL A 129 14.56 -0.82 -2.83
CA VAL A 129 15.07 -2.08 -3.38
C VAL A 129 13.90 -3.01 -3.71
N THR A 130 14.06 -3.85 -4.72
CA THR A 130 13.11 -4.92 -5.09
C THR A 130 13.80 -6.28 -5.02
N LEU A 131 13.03 -7.36 -4.95
CA LEU A 131 13.59 -8.71 -4.97
C LEU A 131 14.46 -8.96 -6.21
N ALA A 132 14.04 -8.44 -7.37
CA ALA A 132 14.75 -8.56 -8.64
C ALA A 132 16.12 -7.87 -8.64
N THR A 133 16.28 -6.77 -7.89
CA THR A 133 17.56 -6.08 -7.74
C THR A 133 18.45 -6.71 -6.66
N SER A 134 17.84 -7.41 -5.68
CA SER A 134 18.56 -8.06 -4.59
C SER A 134 19.10 -9.44 -4.93
N ILE A 135 18.34 -10.26 -5.65
CA ILE A 135 18.74 -11.61 -6.05
C ILE A 135 19.13 -11.59 -7.52
N GLN A 136 20.43 -11.63 -7.79
CA GLN A 136 20.99 -11.60 -9.14
C GLN A 136 20.89 -12.97 -9.82
N PRO A 137 20.92 -13.02 -11.18
CA PRO A 137 20.89 -14.28 -11.91
C PRO A 137 22.02 -15.27 -11.55
N LYS A 138 23.15 -14.75 -11.08
CA LYS A 138 24.33 -15.52 -10.64
C LYS A 138 24.17 -16.12 -9.23
N ASP A 139 23.23 -15.62 -8.44
CA ASP A 139 23.00 -16.14 -7.09
C ASP A 139 22.35 -17.53 -7.15
N ILE A 140 22.86 -18.45 -6.35
CA ILE A 140 22.40 -19.84 -6.30
C ILE A 140 21.10 -19.88 -5.47
N VAL A 141 19.95 -19.72 -6.13
CA VAL A 141 18.62 -19.80 -5.49
C VAL A 141 18.05 -21.23 -5.48
N SER A 142 18.84 -22.21 -5.92
CA SER A 142 18.53 -23.65 -6.00
C SER A 142 17.09 -23.96 -6.47
N ALA A 143 16.31 -24.69 -5.67
CA ALA A 143 14.92 -25.08 -5.93
C ALA A 143 13.93 -23.90 -5.90
N ARG A 144 14.32 -22.73 -5.37
CA ARG A 144 13.48 -21.52 -5.31
C ARG A 144 13.67 -20.58 -6.50
N TRP A 145 13.86 -21.13 -7.69
CA TRP A 145 14.03 -20.37 -8.94
C TRP A 145 12.91 -19.32 -9.15
N TRP A 146 11.73 -19.57 -8.60
CA TRP A 146 10.53 -18.72 -8.67
C TRP A 146 10.65 -17.35 -7.98
N LEU A 147 11.68 -17.14 -7.14
CA LEU A 147 12.01 -15.84 -6.53
C LEU A 147 12.64 -14.87 -7.53
N ARG A 148 13.05 -15.33 -8.71
CA ARG A 148 13.64 -14.46 -9.73
C ARG A 148 12.58 -13.69 -10.51
N GLY A 149 12.95 -12.49 -10.94
CA GLY A 149 12.13 -11.62 -11.77
C GLY A 149 11.15 -10.76 -10.96
N HIS A 150 10.13 -10.26 -11.65
CA HIS A 150 9.12 -9.35 -11.10
C HIS A 150 7.71 -9.89 -11.38
N VAL A 151 6.72 -9.37 -10.65
CA VAL A 151 5.31 -9.71 -10.85
C VAL A 151 4.47 -8.44 -10.80
N ASN A 152 3.38 -8.40 -11.58
CA ASN A 152 2.39 -7.33 -11.50
C ASN A 152 1.65 -7.36 -10.15
N LYS A 153 1.52 -6.19 -9.52
CA LYS A 153 0.77 -5.96 -8.28
C LYS A 153 -0.60 -6.66 -8.22
N LYS A 154 -1.38 -6.63 -9.31
CA LYS A 154 -2.71 -7.25 -9.38
C LYS A 154 -2.67 -8.78 -9.16
N LEU A 155 -1.62 -9.45 -9.65
CA LEU A 155 -1.46 -10.88 -9.43
C LEU A 155 -1.15 -11.16 -7.95
N ALA A 156 -0.25 -10.38 -7.36
CA ALA A 156 0.09 -10.49 -5.94
C ALA A 156 -1.14 -10.26 -5.04
N GLU A 157 -1.98 -9.26 -5.33
CA GLU A 157 -3.26 -9.05 -4.62
C GLU A 157 -4.18 -10.28 -4.66
N VAL A 158 -4.27 -10.96 -5.80
CA VAL A 158 -5.09 -12.18 -5.95
C VAL A 158 -4.50 -13.33 -5.12
N ILE A 159 -3.17 -13.45 -5.08
CA ILE A 159 -2.48 -14.47 -4.27
C ILE A 159 -2.57 -14.18 -2.77
N VAL A 160 -2.45 -12.92 -2.34
CA VAL A 160 -2.73 -12.51 -0.95
C VAL A 160 -4.12 -12.99 -0.53
N ASN A 161 -5.13 -12.76 -1.37
CA ASN A 161 -6.50 -13.21 -1.08
C ASN A 161 -6.63 -14.75 -1.08
N LEU A 162 -5.92 -15.46 -1.97
CA LEU A 162 -5.91 -16.92 -1.98
C LEU A 162 -5.33 -17.49 -0.67
N ILE A 163 -4.20 -16.96 -0.19
CA ILE A 163 -3.59 -17.39 1.07
C ILE A 163 -4.48 -17.03 2.26
N ARG A 164 -5.11 -15.85 2.26
CA ARG A 164 -6.09 -15.49 3.30
C ARG A 164 -7.26 -16.47 3.33
N ASP A 165 -7.80 -16.85 2.17
CA ASP A 165 -8.86 -17.86 2.06
C ASP A 165 -8.39 -19.24 2.55
N MET A 166 -7.12 -19.62 2.30
CA MET A 166 -6.51 -20.83 2.87
C MET A 166 -6.50 -20.76 4.40
N THR A 167 -5.94 -19.70 4.98
CA THR A 167 -5.83 -19.54 6.45
C THR A 167 -7.18 -19.42 7.15
N ALA A 168 -8.21 -18.91 6.46
CA ALA A 168 -9.57 -18.82 6.96
C ALA A 168 -10.37 -20.14 6.83
N GLY A 169 -9.75 -21.21 6.32
CA GLY A 169 -10.40 -22.52 6.17
C GLY A 169 -11.39 -22.62 5.02
N LYS A 170 -11.40 -21.67 4.09
CA LYS A 170 -12.32 -21.68 2.94
C LYS A 170 -11.96 -22.72 1.88
N LEU A 171 -10.72 -23.24 1.91
CA LEU A 171 -10.30 -24.36 1.06
C LEU A 171 -10.54 -25.68 1.77
N SER A 172 -9.89 -25.88 2.93
CA SER A 172 -10.11 -26.99 3.86
C SER A 172 -9.46 -26.67 5.21
N GLU A 173 -9.83 -27.39 6.25
CA GLU A 173 -9.18 -27.29 7.57
C GLU A 173 -7.69 -27.67 7.52
N ALA A 174 -7.35 -28.71 6.74
CA ALA A 174 -5.95 -29.12 6.55
C ALA A 174 -5.10 -28.00 5.94
N TRP A 175 -5.62 -27.30 4.92
CA TRP A 175 -4.96 -26.14 4.33
C TRP A 175 -4.86 -24.98 5.33
N ALA A 176 -5.87 -24.74 6.15
CA ALA A 176 -5.82 -23.67 7.15
C ALA A 176 -4.68 -23.88 8.15
N ASN A 177 -4.57 -25.08 8.71
CA ASN A 177 -3.53 -25.41 9.70
C ASN A 177 -2.13 -25.32 9.07
N VAL A 178 -1.93 -25.94 7.91
CA VAL A 178 -0.64 -25.92 7.21
C VAL A 178 -0.25 -24.50 6.78
N ALA A 179 -1.19 -23.72 6.26
CA ALA A 179 -0.91 -22.36 5.80
C ALA A 179 -0.52 -21.43 6.95
N LYS A 180 -1.24 -21.50 8.09
CA LYS A 180 -0.89 -20.72 9.29
C LYS A 180 0.51 -21.09 9.79
N SER A 181 0.80 -22.38 9.92
CA SER A 181 2.13 -22.81 10.36
C SER A 181 3.25 -22.42 9.39
N ALA A 182 3.01 -22.47 8.07
CA ALA A 182 3.99 -22.04 7.07
C ALA A 182 4.25 -20.52 7.10
N ILE A 183 3.23 -19.70 7.38
CA ILE A 183 3.38 -18.25 7.55
C ILE A 183 4.23 -17.98 8.80
N ALA A 184 3.90 -18.62 9.92
CA ALA A 184 4.64 -18.50 11.17
C ALA A 184 6.10 -18.94 11.04
N GLU A 185 6.36 -20.10 10.43
CA GLU A 185 7.72 -20.61 10.18
C GLU A 185 8.55 -19.62 9.35
N ASN A 186 7.99 -19.06 8.28
CA ASN A 186 8.68 -18.04 7.47
C ASN A 186 9.02 -16.76 8.25
N ILE A 187 8.19 -16.37 9.22
CA ILE A 187 8.48 -15.21 10.09
C ILE A 187 9.56 -15.57 11.11
N LEU A 188 9.45 -16.74 11.75
CA LEU A 188 10.41 -17.24 12.73
C LEU A 188 11.79 -17.50 12.11
N ASN A 189 11.86 -17.87 10.83
CA ASN A 189 13.14 -18.09 10.14
C ASN A 189 14.08 -16.86 10.16
N LEU A 190 13.56 -15.65 10.40
CA LEU A 190 14.39 -14.45 10.61
C LEU A 190 15.24 -14.52 11.89
N THR A 191 14.79 -15.22 12.94
CA THR A 191 15.54 -15.33 14.21
C THR A 191 16.77 -16.22 14.07
N TYR A 192 16.75 -17.14 13.10
CA TYR A 192 17.83 -18.12 12.86
C TYR A 192 18.89 -17.65 11.85
N LEU A 193 18.81 -16.42 11.36
CA LEU A 193 19.87 -15.86 10.49
C LEU A 193 21.19 -15.76 11.26
N SER A 194 22.29 -16.17 10.62
CA SER A 194 23.65 -16.00 11.13
C SER A 194 24.06 -14.53 11.21
N GLU A 195 25.09 -14.20 12.01
CA GLU A 195 25.59 -12.82 12.13
C GLU A 195 26.02 -12.24 10.77
N GLU A 196 26.61 -13.05 9.88
CA GLU A 196 26.97 -12.64 8.52
C GLU A 196 25.73 -12.30 7.68
N GLN A 197 24.63 -13.01 7.89
CA GLN A 197 23.36 -12.79 7.19
C GLN A 197 22.55 -11.63 7.78
N LYS A 198 22.79 -11.22 9.03
CA LYS A 198 22.18 -10.05 9.66
C LYS A 198 22.74 -8.74 9.09
N VAL A 199 23.93 -8.77 8.48
CA VAL A 199 24.51 -7.61 7.78
C VAL A 199 23.57 -7.13 6.67
N PRO A 200 23.22 -5.83 6.57
CA PRO A 200 22.19 -5.34 5.66
C PRO A 200 22.34 -5.79 4.20
N SER A 201 23.56 -5.69 3.65
CA SER A 201 23.86 -6.09 2.26
C SER A 201 23.63 -7.57 1.99
N ASN A 202 23.87 -8.43 2.98
CA ASN A 202 23.73 -9.88 2.87
C ASN A 202 22.29 -10.30 3.14
N CYS A 203 21.65 -9.70 4.16
CA CYS A 203 20.26 -9.95 4.54
C CYS A 203 19.32 -9.75 3.36
N LEU A 204 19.51 -8.66 2.61
CA LEU A 204 18.71 -8.33 1.42
C LEU A 204 18.77 -9.39 0.31
N ARG A 205 19.82 -10.21 0.27
CA ARG A 205 19.98 -11.31 -0.71
C ARG A 205 19.36 -12.62 -0.22
N THR A 206 18.92 -12.70 1.03
CA THR A 206 18.36 -13.94 1.59
C THR A 206 16.91 -14.15 1.17
N PRO A 207 16.53 -15.34 0.67
CA PRO A 207 15.13 -15.72 0.48
C PRO A 207 14.29 -15.56 1.75
N THR A 208 14.90 -15.86 2.91
CA THR A 208 14.28 -15.79 4.23
C THR A 208 13.66 -14.43 4.52
N LEU A 209 14.39 -13.34 4.24
CA LEU A 209 13.87 -11.99 4.43
C LEU A 209 12.62 -11.75 3.59
N TRP A 210 12.69 -12.03 2.30
CA TRP A 210 11.61 -11.72 1.36
C TRP A 210 10.37 -12.59 1.55
N LEU A 211 10.54 -13.86 1.90
CA LEU A 211 9.44 -14.74 2.27
C LEU A 211 8.81 -14.31 3.59
N SER A 212 9.60 -13.86 4.56
CA SER A 212 9.06 -13.28 5.81
C SER A 212 8.25 -12.00 5.54
N LEU A 213 8.76 -11.07 4.72
CA LEU A 213 8.03 -9.87 4.33
C LEU A 213 6.73 -10.19 3.58
N ALA A 214 6.74 -11.18 2.70
CA ALA A 214 5.52 -11.67 2.04
C ALA A 214 4.54 -12.29 3.04
N SER A 215 5.03 -13.04 4.03
CA SER A 215 4.22 -13.60 5.12
C SER A 215 3.56 -12.51 5.98
N LEU A 216 4.25 -11.38 6.22
CA LEU A 216 3.65 -10.23 6.92
C LEU A 216 2.44 -9.63 6.17
N CYS A 217 2.37 -9.73 4.83
CA CYS A 217 1.20 -9.29 4.06
C CYS A 217 -0.05 -10.18 4.27
N VAL A 218 0.14 -11.43 4.68
CA VAL A 218 -0.93 -12.42 4.88
C VAL A 218 -1.11 -12.81 6.34
N LEU A 219 -0.52 -12.04 7.25
CA LEU A 219 -0.67 -12.19 8.69
C LEU A 219 -2.14 -12.06 9.12
N ASN A 220 -2.52 -12.75 10.19
CA ASN A 220 -3.84 -12.69 10.81
C ASN A 220 -3.68 -12.59 12.34
N GLU A 221 -4.77 -12.34 13.06
CA GLU A 221 -4.75 -12.11 14.52
C GLU A 221 -4.21 -13.32 15.31
N GLU A 222 -4.51 -14.56 14.89
CA GLU A 222 -4.03 -15.77 15.54
C GLU A 222 -2.49 -15.89 15.51
N HIS A 223 -1.84 -15.42 14.43
CA HIS A 223 -0.38 -15.33 14.41
C HIS A 223 0.16 -14.32 15.42
N VAL A 224 -0.50 -13.17 15.58
CA VAL A 224 -0.08 -12.13 16.54
C VAL A 224 -0.18 -12.64 17.97
N GLU A 225 -1.31 -13.27 18.32
CA GLU A 225 -1.53 -13.81 19.66
C GLU A 225 -0.48 -14.86 20.05
N ARG A 226 -0.06 -15.72 19.11
CA ARG A 226 0.82 -16.85 19.39
C ARG A 226 2.32 -16.57 19.17
N LEU A 227 2.68 -15.66 18.27
CA LEU A 227 4.10 -15.32 18.01
C LEU A 227 4.63 -14.22 18.92
N SER A 228 3.76 -13.37 19.46
CA SER A 228 4.16 -12.13 20.16
C SER A 228 3.94 -12.18 21.66
N SER A 229 3.21 -13.17 22.12
CA SER A 229 3.07 -13.43 23.53
C SER A 229 4.41 -13.95 24.05
N GLY A 230 5.10 -13.11 24.81
CA GLY A 230 6.09 -13.53 25.80
C GLY A 230 5.53 -14.49 26.86
N GLN A 231 4.28 -14.95 26.73
CA GLN A 231 3.73 -16.10 27.43
C GLN A 231 4.03 -17.34 26.60
N TRP A 232 5.16 -17.97 26.90
CA TRP A 232 5.40 -19.38 26.61
C TRP A 232 4.37 -20.24 27.36
N LYS A 233 3.08 -20.16 26.99
CA LYS A 233 2.10 -21.16 27.38
C LYS A 233 2.35 -22.37 26.49
N GLN A 234 3.29 -23.22 26.90
CA GLN A 234 3.22 -24.61 26.50
C GLN A 234 1.94 -25.22 27.07
N ALA A 235 1.46 -26.27 26.39
CA ALA A 235 0.33 -27.07 26.82
C ALA A 235 0.47 -27.44 28.31
N GLU A 236 -0.65 -27.46 29.02
CA GLU A 236 -0.76 -27.70 30.47
C GLU A 236 0.20 -28.79 30.96
N GLY A 237 1.14 -28.44 31.85
CA GLY A 237 1.87 -29.43 32.67
C GLY A 237 3.41 -29.42 32.68
N GLN A 238 4.11 -28.54 31.95
CA GLN A 238 5.58 -28.42 32.06
C GLN A 238 6.03 -27.03 32.55
N PRO A 239 7.01 -26.93 33.48
CA PRO A 239 7.50 -25.66 34.00
C PRO A 239 8.25 -24.88 32.90
N ALA A 240 8.00 -23.57 32.81
CA ALA A 240 8.66 -22.70 31.84
C ALA A 240 10.19 -22.69 32.03
N PRO A 241 10.99 -22.56 30.95
CA PRO A 241 12.44 -22.40 31.11
C PRO A 241 12.72 -21.13 31.93
N PRO A 242 13.67 -21.18 32.88
CA PRO A 242 13.91 -20.07 33.81
C PRO A 242 14.42 -18.86 33.01
N ARG A 243 13.62 -17.80 32.92
CA ARG A 243 14.08 -16.48 32.46
C ARG A 243 14.76 -15.77 33.63
N PRO A 244 15.84 -15.00 33.40
CA PRO A 244 16.45 -14.22 34.46
C PRO A 244 15.45 -13.19 34.99
N THR A 245 15.23 -13.18 36.30
CA THR A 245 14.40 -12.17 36.98
C THR A 245 15.25 -10.96 37.38
N CYS A 246 14.59 -9.82 37.55
CA CYS A 246 15.21 -8.59 37.99
C CYS A 246 15.69 -8.75 39.44
N GLY A 247 17.00 -8.62 39.67
CA GLY A 247 17.59 -8.71 41.02
C GLY A 247 17.28 -7.53 41.94
N ASN A 248 16.48 -6.58 41.47
CA ASN A 248 16.05 -5.40 42.24
C ASN A 248 14.54 -5.45 42.57
N HIS A 249 13.89 -6.57 42.28
CA HIS A 249 12.53 -6.90 42.70
C HIS A 249 12.56 -8.23 43.45
N ASP A 250 11.94 -8.29 44.63
CA ASP A 250 11.85 -9.51 45.44
C ASP A 250 10.63 -10.38 45.08
N ASP A 251 9.94 -10.06 43.97
CA ASP A 251 8.72 -10.74 43.54
C ASP A 251 8.97 -12.08 42.84
N GLY A 252 10.18 -12.32 42.34
CA GLY A 252 10.51 -13.52 41.56
C GLY A 252 9.76 -13.63 40.24
N GLU A 253 9.06 -12.58 39.80
CA GLU A 253 8.20 -12.57 38.61
C GLU A 253 8.64 -11.52 37.59
N THR A 254 9.23 -10.40 38.04
CA THR A 254 9.66 -9.31 37.17
C THR A 254 10.84 -9.76 36.32
N ILE A 255 10.65 -9.86 35.00
CA ILE A 255 11.67 -10.35 34.06
C ILE A 255 12.77 -9.29 33.85
N ALA A 256 14.03 -9.74 33.88
CA ALA A 256 15.17 -8.92 33.51
C ALA A 256 15.38 -8.89 31.98
N VAL A 257 15.62 -7.70 31.45
CA VAL A 257 15.88 -7.46 30.02
C VAL A 257 17.30 -6.97 29.76
N ILE A 258 17.99 -6.49 30.79
CA ILE A 258 19.37 -6.02 30.75
C ILE A 258 20.19 -6.78 31.78
N GLN A 259 21.34 -7.27 31.36
CA GLN A 259 22.41 -7.73 32.24
C GLN A 259 23.47 -6.63 32.36
N CYS A 260 23.65 -6.10 33.55
CA CYS A 260 24.69 -5.15 33.89
C CYS A 260 25.83 -5.86 34.61
N SER A 261 27.08 -5.64 34.19
CA SER A 261 28.26 -6.26 34.80
C SER A 261 28.45 -5.92 36.28
N HIS A 262 27.81 -4.85 36.75
CA HIS A 262 27.90 -4.37 38.14
C HIS A 262 26.57 -4.41 38.90
N CYS A 263 25.45 -4.14 38.25
CA CYS A 263 24.13 -4.09 38.89
C CYS A 263 23.34 -5.40 38.78
N GLY A 264 23.87 -6.41 38.08
CA GLY A 264 23.18 -7.67 37.87
C GLY A 264 22.08 -7.59 36.81
N ASN A 265 21.11 -8.50 36.90
CA ASN A 265 19.98 -8.61 35.98
C ASN A 265 18.90 -7.59 36.34
N LEU A 266 18.50 -6.75 35.39
CA LEU A 266 17.61 -5.62 35.62
C LEU A 266 16.44 -5.64 34.63
N CYS A 267 15.23 -5.34 35.12
CA CYS A 267 14.10 -5.01 34.26
C CYS A 267 14.32 -3.65 33.59
N ALA A 268 13.49 -3.32 32.58
CA ALA A 268 13.64 -2.10 31.80
C ALA A 268 13.56 -0.82 32.65
N ASP A 269 12.81 -0.87 33.76
CA ASP A 269 12.65 0.25 34.66
C ASP A 269 13.79 0.34 35.68
N CYS A 270 14.23 -0.77 36.27
CA CYS A 270 15.40 -0.76 37.16
C CYS A 270 16.68 -0.37 36.42
N ASP A 271 16.90 -0.84 35.19
CA ASP A 271 18.00 -0.36 34.35
C ASP A 271 17.92 1.16 34.16
N ARG A 272 16.73 1.68 33.88
CA ARG A 272 16.51 3.11 33.71
C ARG A 272 16.88 3.86 34.98
N TYR A 273 16.27 3.54 36.12
CA TYR A 273 16.42 4.33 37.34
C TYR A 273 17.82 4.22 37.95
N LEU A 274 18.41 3.02 37.98
CA LEU A 274 19.73 2.81 38.58
C LEU A 274 20.85 3.45 37.76
N HIS A 275 20.69 3.56 36.43
CA HIS A 275 21.72 4.14 35.55
C HIS A 275 21.48 5.61 35.18
N LEU A 276 20.51 6.29 35.80
CA LEU A 276 20.38 7.76 35.71
C LEU A 276 21.51 8.49 36.46
N HIS A 277 22.08 7.87 37.49
CA HIS A 277 23.07 8.50 38.35
C HIS A 277 24.46 8.57 37.69
N ARG A 278 25.20 9.68 37.87
CA ARG A 278 26.52 9.91 37.24
C ARG A 278 27.54 8.79 37.50
N LYS A 279 27.48 8.16 38.68
CA LYS A 279 28.40 7.07 39.08
C LYS A 279 28.14 5.76 38.35
N THR A 280 26.91 5.51 37.91
CA THR A 280 26.45 4.22 37.39
C THR A 280 26.17 4.25 35.89
N ARG A 281 25.94 5.42 35.28
CA ARG A 281 25.59 5.53 33.84
C ARG A 281 26.59 4.89 32.87
N ASN A 282 27.84 4.72 33.28
CA ASN A 282 28.93 4.16 32.48
C ASN A 282 29.11 2.64 32.67
N HIS A 283 28.24 1.98 33.43
CA HIS A 283 28.29 0.52 33.56
C HIS A 283 28.14 -0.16 32.20
N GLN A 284 28.87 -1.26 32.01
CA GLN A 284 28.74 -2.10 30.84
C GLN A 284 27.45 -2.92 30.96
N ARG A 285 26.58 -2.74 29.96
CA ARG A 285 25.23 -3.29 29.93
C ARG A 285 25.04 -4.06 28.63
N GLN A 286 24.47 -5.24 28.73
CA GLN A 286 24.12 -6.09 27.60
C GLN A 286 22.64 -6.47 27.71
N VAL A 287 21.97 -6.69 26.58
CA VAL A 287 20.61 -7.22 26.57
C VAL A 287 20.65 -8.70 26.94
N CYS A 288 19.67 -9.19 27.70
CA CYS A 288 19.60 -10.62 28.03
C CYS A 288 19.46 -11.46 26.73
N LYS A 289 20.12 -12.62 26.67
CA LYS A 289 20.11 -13.49 25.48
C LYS A 289 18.68 -13.90 25.08
N GLU A 290 17.81 -14.12 26.06
CA GLU A 290 16.40 -14.45 25.85
C GLU A 290 15.62 -13.32 25.17
N GLU A 291 16.02 -12.06 25.38
CA GLU A 291 15.44 -10.89 24.72
C GLU A 291 16.08 -10.61 23.36
N GLU A 292 17.35 -10.96 23.15
CA GLU A 292 17.99 -10.96 21.82
C GLU A 292 17.31 -11.98 20.88
N GLU A 293 16.87 -13.12 21.40
CA GLU A 293 16.16 -14.15 20.62
C GLU A 293 14.65 -13.90 20.50
N ALA A 294 14.10 -12.91 21.22
CA ALA A 294 12.68 -12.61 21.22
C ALA A 294 12.21 -11.95 19.91
N ILE A 295 11.09 -12.44 19.40
CA ILE A 295 10.38 -11.86 18.26
C ILE A 295 9.04 -11.30 18.73
N LYS A 296 8.70 -10.08 18.28
CA LYS A 296 7.39 -9.48 18.51
C LYS A 296 6.72 -9.22 17.18
N VAL A 297 5.57 -9.85 16.95
CA VAL A 297 4.77 -9.73 15.73
C VAL A 297 3.51 -8.92 16.00
N GLU A 298 3.13 -8.00 15.14
CA GLU A 298 1.97 -7.14 15.39
C GLU A 298 1.19 -6.93 14.09
N LEU A 299 -0.11 -6.71 14.22
CA LEU A 299 -0.99 -6.42 13.10
C LEU A 299 -1.76 -5.14 13.41
N HIS A 300 -1.36 -4.02 12.82
CA HIS A 300 -2.02 -2.73 12.99
C HIS A 300 -2.63 -2.31 11.66
N GLU A 301 -3.95 -2.13 11.62
CA GLU A 301 -4.68 -1.71 10.41
C GLU A 301 -4.32 -2.58 9.19
N GLY A 302 -4.17 -3.89 9.38
CA GLY A 302 -3.83 -4.85 8.32
C GLY A 302 -2.37 -4.80 7.83
N CYS A 303 -1.52 -3.95 8.41
CA CYS A 303 -0.07 -3.94 8.18
C CYS A 303 0.61 -4.92 9.15
N GLY A 304 1.29 -5.93 8.62
CA GLY A 304 2.05 -6.88 9.42
C GLY A 304 3.40 -6.28 9.81
N ARG A 305 3.73 -6.33 11.09
CA ARG A 305 4.97 -5.84 11.69
C ARG A 305 5.67 -6.97 12.42
N THR A 306 6.99 -7.05 12.32
CA THR A 306 7.80 -7.90 13.18
C THR A 306 9.02 -7.13 13.69
N LYS A 307 9.34 -7.33 14.96
CA LYS A 307 10.43 -6.65 15.66
C LYS A 307 11.31 -7.70 16.33
N LEU A 308 12.58 -7.68 15.96
CA LEU A 308 13.69 -8.37 16.60
C LEU A 308 14.60 -7.32 17.25
N PHE A 309 15.59 -7.76 18.02
CA PHE A 309 16.57 -6.84 18.63
C PHE A 309 17.34 -6.03 17.57
N TRP A 310 17.67 -6.66 16.45
CA TRP A 310 18.49 -6.11 15.36
C TRP A 310 17.66 -5.61 14.15
N LEU A 311 16.35 -5.85 14.15
CA LEU A 311 15.51 -5.63 12.97
C LEU A 311 14.11 -5.12 13.33
N LEU A 312 13.63 -4.13 12.60
CA LEU A 312 12.20 -3.88 12.45
C LEU A 312 11.83 -4.10 10.98
N ALA A 313 10.87 -4.99 10.73
CA ALA A 313 10.33 -5.23 9.40
C ALA A 313 8.82 -5.04 9.40
N LEU A 314 8.30 -4.42 8.35
CA LEU A 314 6.89 -4.14 8.18
C LEU A 314 6.48 -4.28 6.71
N ALA A 315 5.27 -4.76 6.46
CA ALA A 315 4.74 -4.92 5.11
C ALA A 315 3.23 -4.64 5.06
N ASP A 316 2.84 -3.79 4.12
CA ASP A 316 1.43 -3.47 3.88
C ASP A 316 0.90 -4.25 2.66
N PRO A 317 -0.10 -5.14 2.84
CA PRO A 317 -0.68 -5.93 1.75
C PRO A 317 -1.43 -5.10 0.71
N ARG A 318 -1.88 -3.87 1.04
CA ARG A 318 -2.67 -3.04 0.12
C ARG A 318 -1.79 -2.28 -0.87
N THR A 319 -0.69 -1.71 -0.38
CA THR A 319 0.25 -0.99 -1.22
C THR A 319 1.34 -1.88 -1.79
N LEU A 320 1.60 -3.06 -1.18
CA LEU A 320 2.76 -3.92 -1.42
C LEU A 320 4.08 -3.18 -1.22
N LYS A 321 4.09 -2.22 -0.28
CA LYS A 321 5.31 -1.59 0.20
C LYS A 321 5.72 -2.28 1.49
N ALA A 322 7.03 -2.47 1.65
CA ALA A 322 7.64 -2.98 2.87
C ALA A 322 8.74 -2.03 3.32
N LEU A 323 9.04 -2.00 4.61
CA LEU A 323 10.20 -1.29 5.15
C LEU A 323 10.97 -2.21 6.09
N ILE A 324 12.28 -2.03 6.06
CA ILE A 324 13.19 -2.68 6.99
C ILE A 324 14.12 -1.63 7.61
N GLU A 325 14.18 -1.59 8.94
CA GLU A 325 15.14 -0.79 9.71
C GLU A 325 16.09 -1.74 10.44
N PHE A 326 17.36 -1.71 10.05
CA PHE A 326 18.43 -2.44 10.74
C PHE A 326 18.86 -1.62 11.97
N ARG A 327 18.90 -2.28 13.13
CA ARG A 327 19.17 -1.66 14.44
C ARG A 327 20.48 -2.19 15.01
N GLU A 328 21.30 -1.28 15.54
CA GLU A 328 22.47 -1.64 16.36
C GLU A 328 22.01 -2.05 17.77
N GLY A 329 21.31 -3.19 17.92
CA GLY A 329 21.06 -3.97 19.14
C GLY A 329 20.73 -3.30 20.49
N GLY A 330 20.53 -1.99 20.55
CA GLY A 330 20.25 -1.25 21.76
C GLY A 330 18.75 -1.02 21.91
N THR A 331 18.23 -1.29 23.11
CA THR A 331 16.90 -0.81 23.50
C THR A 331 16.87 0.71 23.29
N ARG A 332 16.00 1.18 22.39
CA ARG A 332 15.60 2.60 22.38
C ARG A 332 15.08 2.87 23.78
N THR A 333 15.87 3.56 24.59
CA THR A 333 15.39 4.12 25.85
C THR A 333 14.24 5.04 25.44
N LYS A 334 13.01 4.64 25.77
CA LYS A 334 11.82 5.49 25.61
C LYS A 334 12.01 6.66 26.58
N GLY A 335 12.76 7.66 26.12
CA GLY A 335 13.17 8.81 26.91
C GLY A 335 12.01 9.77 27.08
N VAL A 336 11.48 9.81 28.30
CA VAL A 336 10.65 10.91 28.78
C VAL A 336 11.48 12.19 28.70
N GLY A 337 11.09 13.13 27.82
CA GLY A 337 11.53 14.54 27.81
C GLY A 337 12.93 14.88 28.32
N MET A 338 14.01 14.33 27.72
CA MET A 338 15.38 14.72 28.09
C MET A 338 16.08 15.48 26.96
N SER A 339 16.75 16.58 27.35
CA SER A 339 17.81 17.23 26.58
C SER A 339 18.84 16.18 26.14
N GLY A 340 19.33 16.31 24.91
CA GLY A 340 20.41 15.47 24.39
C GLY A 340 19.98 14.38 23.41
N VAL A 341 18.68 14.25 23.13
CA VAL A 341 18.14 13.36 22.08
C VAL A 341 17.15 14.12 21.19
N CYS A 342 17.33 14.01 19.88
CA CYS A 342 16.37 14.59 18.95
C CYS A 342 15.06 13.81 18.93
N ARG A 343 13.93 14.49 19.17
CA ARG A 343 12.58 13.91 19.16
C ARG A 343 12.17 13.27 17.83
N PHE A 344 12.77 13.66 16.71
CA PHE A 344 12.37 13.22 15.36
C PHE A 344 13.29 12.13 14.80
N CYS A 345 14.59 12.40 14.70
CA CYS A 345 15.55 11.44 14.14
C CYS A 345 16.14 10.49 15.18
N GLY A 346 16.08 10.83 16.47
CA GLY A 346 16.69 10.08 17.56
C GLY A 346 18.21 10.26 17.69
N THR A 347 18.82 11.21 16.96
CA THR A 347 20.23 11.56 17.13
C THR A 347 20.48 12.03 18.54
N THR A 348 21.51 11.47 19.19
CA THR A 348 21.93 11.86 20.54
C THR A 348 23.15 12.78 20.47
N GLY A 349 23.26 13.72 21.40
CA GLY A 349 24.38 14.65 21.45
C GLY A 349 24.39 15.46 22.73
N ASN A 350 25.57 15.63 23.32
CA ASN A 350 25.76 16.39 24.56
C ASN A 350 26.28 17.82 24.30
N SER A 351 26.28 18.28 23.04
CA SER A 351 26.80 19.57 22.59
C SER A 351 25.84 20.23 21.59
N GLY A 352 25.93 21.57 21.45
CA GLY A 352 25.10 22.33 20.50
C GLY A 352 23.62 22.40 20.88
N LEU A 353 22.72 22.46 19.88
CA LEU A 353 21.26 22.60 20.07
C LEU A 353 20.64 21.46 20.89
N LEU A 354 21.21 20.25 20.85
CA LEU A 354 20.76 19.11 21.65
C LEU A 354 21.20 19.19 23.12
N ALA A 355 22.21 19.98 23.47
CA ALA A 355 22.64 20.09 24.87
C ALA A 355 21.58 20.74 25.77
N ILE A 356 20.76 21.63 25.19
CA ILE A 356 19.74 22.42 25.90
C ILE A 356 18.33 22.07 25.43
N GLY A 357 18.18 21.60 24.18
CA GLY A 357 16.90 21.23 23.57
C GLY A 357 16.78 19.75 23.22
N ASN A 358 15.72 19.44 22.48
CA ASN A 358 15.36 18.08 22.02
C ASN A 358 15.18 18.01 20.50
N VAL A 359 15.72 18.97 19.74
CA VAL A 359 15.71 18.99 18.27
C VAL A 359 17.14 19.23 17.78
N CYS A 360 17.65 18.36 16.89
CA CYS A 360 19.01 18.48 16.38
C CYS A 360 19.11 19.55 15.27
N ALA A 361 20.34 19.95 14.92
CA ALA A 361 20.59 20.99 13.91
C ALA A 361 20.23 20.61 12.46
N ASP A 362 19.75 19.38 12.24
CA ASP A 362 19.28 18.93 10.93
C ASP A 362 18.09 19.79 10.44
N HIS A 363 18.14 20.21 9.19
CA HIS A 363 17.18 21.14 8.62
C HIS A 363 15.73 20.62 8.69
N GLU A 364 15.49 19.35 8.35
CA GLU A 364 14.13 18.77 8.43
C GLU A 364 13.65 18.71 9.87
N CYS A 365 14.52 18.29 10.80
CA CYS A 365 14.17 18.26 12.21
C CYS A 365 13.82 19.66 12.76
N GLN A 366 14.49 20.71 12.29
CA GLN A 366 14.18 22.10 12.66
C GLN A 366 12.83 22.54 12.07
N GLU A 367 12.53 22.23 10.81
CA GLU A 367 11.19 22.49 10.21
C GLU A 367 10.07 21.82 11.00
N TYR A 368 10.27 20.53 11.30
CA TYR A 368 9.35 19.75 12.11
C TYR A 368 9.19 20.35 13.51
N GLY A 369 10.27 20.81 14.12
CA GLY A 369 10.25 21.50 15.40
C GLY A 369 9.38 22.76 15.41
N ARG A 370 9.39 23.55 14.31
CA ARG A 370 8.57 24.77 14.18
C ARG A 370 7.06 24.48 14.15
N ALA A 371 6.66 23.36 13.56
CA ALA A 371 5.25 22.97 13.44
C ALA A 371 4.77 22.01 14.56
N ALA A 372 5.66 21.56 15.44
CA ALA A 372 5.33 20.56 16.44
C ALA A 372 4.70 21.16 17.70
N CYS A 373 3.80 20.40 18.31
CA CYS A 373 3.35 20.71 19.66
C CYS A 373 4.53 20.63 20.65
N THR A 374 4.61 21.61 21.55
CA THR A 374 5.64 21.71 22.59
C THR A 374 5.16 21.24 23.96
N LYS A 375 3.88 20.86 24.08
CA LYS A 375 3.28 20.40 25.33
C LYS A 375 3.75 18.99 25.70
N ILE A 376 3.88 18.76 27.01
CA ILE A 376 4.03 17.43 27.60
C ILE A 376 2.64 16.95 28.03
N LEU A 377 2.27 15.75 27.62
CA LEU A 377 0.99 15.13 27.96
C LEU A 377 0.98 14.68 29.43
N SER A 378 -0.20 14.41 29.99
CA SER A 378 -0.36 13.94 31.38
C SER A 378 0.44 12.66 31.70
N CYS A 379 0.70 11.82 30.70
CA CYS A 379 1.53 10.63 30.82
C CYS A 379 3.05 10.91 30.82
N GLY A 380 3.48 12.18 30.74
CA GLY A 380 4.90 12.57 30.72
C GLY A 380 5.55 12.53 29.33
N HIS A 381 4.89 12.00 28.30
CA HIS A 381 5.40 12.01 26.93
C HIS A 381 5.19 13.36 26.25
N LEU A 382 6.13 13.74 25.37
CA LEU A 382 5.95 14.88 24.47
C LEU A 382 4.80 14.62 23.51
N CYS A 383 3.97 15.64 23.27
CA CYS A 383 2.91 15.56 22.28
C CYS A 383 3.51 15.36 20.88
N GLY A 384 3.07 14.31 20.18
CA GLY A 384 3.40 14.06 18.77
C GLY A 384 2.59 14.91 17.78
N GLY A 385 1.64 15.68 18.30
CA GLY A 385 0.74 16.57 17.56
C GLY A 385 1.41 17.82 17.00
N VAL A 386 0.59 18.72 16.47
CA VAL A 386 1.04 19.96 15.83
C VAL A 386 0.82 21.18 16.73
N LEU A 387 1.56 22.25 16.47
CA LEU A 387 1.46 23.48 17.24
C LEU A 387 0.09 24.14 17.02
N GLY A 388 -0.58 24.55 18.09
CA GLY A 388 -1.84 25.29 18.01
C GLY A 388 -3.12 24.45 17.97
N GLU A 389 -3.04 23.11 18.03
CA GLU A 389 -4.24 22.27 18.09
C GLU A 389 -5.09 22.56 19.33
N SER A 390 -6.41 22.62 19.11
CA SER A 390 -7.42 22.78 20.17
C SER A 390 -7.35 21.63 21.19
N LYS A 391 -7.24 20.39 20.69
CA LYS A 391 -6.99 19.18 21.46
C LYS A 391 -5.66 18.57 21.00
N CYS A 392 -4.74 18.33 21.93
CA CYS A 392 -3.50 17.63 21.62
C CYS A 392 -3.77 16.21 21.12
N LEU A 393 -2.97 15.77 20.15
CA LEU A 393 -2.93 14.39 19.70
C LEU A 393 -2.83 13.42 20.90
N PRO A 394 -3.69 12.37 20.97
CA PRO A 394 -3.55 11.32 21.96
C PRO A 394 -2.13 10.72 21.96
N CYS A 395 -1.69 10.23 23.11
CA CYS A 395 -0.32 9.76 23.23
C CYS A 395 -0.09 8.54 22.32
N LEU A 396 0.78 8.70 21.32
CA LEU A 396 1.15 7.63 20.38
C LEU A 396 1.84 6.42 21.05
N HIS A 397 2.19 6.51 22.33
CA HIS A 397 2.70 5.39 23.11
C HIS A 397 1.59 4.57 23.80
N GLY A 398 0.31 4.84 23.50
CA GLY A 398 -0.83 4.09 24.02
C GLY A 398 -1.20 4.41 25.47
N CYS A 399 -0.57 5.42 26.09
CA CYS A 399 -0.76 5.73 27.51
C CYS A 399 -2.12 6.35 27.84
N SER A 400 -2.84 6.88 26.84
CA SER A 400 -4.11 7.57 27.05
C SER A 400 -5.32 6.64 27.12
N GLY A 401 -5.19 5.36 26.70
CA GLY A 401 -6.33 4.44 26.59
C GLY A 401 -7.44 4.91 25.63
N ASP A 402 -7.13 5.87 24.76
CA ASP A 402 -8.09 6.49 23.85
C ASP A 402 -8.38 5.52 22.68
N SER A 403 -9.58 4.93 22.68
CA SER A 403 -10.00 3.96 21.68
C SER A 403 -10.15 4.53 20.26
N SER A 404 -10.14 5.87 20.11
CA SER A 404 -10.14 6.50 18.79
C SER A 404 -8.78 6.45 18.09
N LEU A 405 -7.69 6.25 18.85
CA LEU A 405 -6.34 6.19 18.30
C LEU A 405 -6.09 4.79 17.72
N ARG A 406 -5.94 4.72 16.39
CA ARG A 406 -5.78 3.43 15.68
C ARG A 406 -4.33 3.03 15.39
N GLN A 407 -3.37 3.91 15.70
CA GLN A 407 -1.96 3.76 15.34
C GLN A 407 -1.06 4.24 16.46
N ASP A 408 0.14 3.68 16.55
CA ASP A 408 1.16 4.00 17.56
C ASP A 408 2.35 4.81 17.00
N ALA A 409 3.30 5.13 17.86
CA ALA A 409 4.48 5.95 17.55
C ALA A 409 5.45 5.29 16.56
N ASP A 410 5.48 3.96 16.52
CA ASP A 410 6.36 3.16 15.67
C ASP A 410 5.69 2.79 14.34
N ASP A 411 4.37 2.99 14.20
CA ASP A 411 3.65 2.82 12.95
C ASP A 411 4.12 3.81 11.90
N MET A 412 4.12 3.35 10.65
CA MET A 412 4.56 4.16 9.52
C MET A 412 3.46 5.09 9.05
N CYS A 413 3.83 6.31 8.65
CA CYS A 413 2.87 7.14 7.93
C CYS A 413 2.57 6.50 6.57
N MET A 414 1.33 6.07 6.35
CA MET A 414 0.92 5.38 5.12
C MET A 414 0.85 6.28 3.87
N VAL A 415 1.33 7.53 3.97
CA VAL A 415 1.52 8.45 2.85
C VAL A 415 2.97 8.40 2.35
N CYS A 416 3.94 8.77 3.20
CA CYS A 416 5.36 8.73 2.81
C CYS A 416 5.90 7.29 2.80
N PHE A 417 5.44 6.47 3.74
CA PHE A 417 5.90 5.11 4.02
C PHE A 417 7.39 5.01 4.40
N THR A 418 8.09 6.13 4.54
CA THR A 418 9.53 6.23 4.82
C THR A 418 9.85 6.47 6.29
N GLU A 419 8.93 7.10 7.04
CA GLU A 419 9.14 7.45 8.43
C GLU A 419 7.97 7.06 9.34
N ALA A 420 8.31 6.71 10.58
CA ALA A 420 7.34 6.41 11.63
C ALA A 420 6.58 7.69 12.03
N LEU A 421 5.38 7.54 12.57
CA LEU A 421 4.53 8.67 12.97
C LEU A 421 5.20 9.57 14.00
N SER A 422 6.04 9.02 14.89
CA SER A 422 6.82 9.80 15.86
C SER A 422 7.93 10.67 15.26
N CYS A 423 8.35 10.41 14.01
CA CYS A 423 9.49 11.11 13.39
C CYS A 423 9.15 12.50 12.85
N ALA A 424 7.88 12.90 12.82
CA ALA A 424 7.45 14.24 12.42
C ALA A 424 6.11 14.61 13.09
N PRO A 425 5.69 15.89 13.10
CA PRO A 425 4.40 16.29 13.64
C PRO A 425 3.25 15.59 12.91
N ALA A 426 2.37 14.95 13.69
CA ALA A 426 1.31 14.11 13.18
C ALA A 426 -0.07 14.64 13.60
N ILE A 427 -1.08 14.31 12.81
CA ILE A 427 -2.48 14.65 13.06
C ILE A 427 -3.34 13.40 13.03
N GLN A 428 -4.35 13.33 13.89
CA GLN A 428 -5.37 12.29 13.89
C GLN A 428 -6.56 12.78 13.08
N LEU A 429 -6.87 12.13 11.96
CA LEU A 429 -8.05 12.44 11.17
C LEU A 429 -9.33 12.08 11.93
N GLY A 430 -10.47 12.62 11.50
CA GLY A 430 -11.78 12.30 12.09
C GLY A 430 -12.15 10.80 12.10
N CYS A 431 -11.54 9.97 11.26
CA CYS A 431 -11.70 8.52 11.26
C CYS A 431 -10.81 7.77 12.28
N GLY A 432 -9.93 8.48 12.99
CA GLY A 432 -9.02 7.94 14.01
C GLY A 432 -7.62 7.55 13.51
N HIS A 433 -7.40 7.52 12.20
CA HIS A 433 -6.08 7.26 11.60
C HIS A 433 -5.16 8.48 11.69
N VAL A 434 -3.87 8.21 11.85
CA VAL A 434 -2.83 9.22 12.10
C VAL A 434 -1.86 9.28 10.92
N PHE A 435 -1.53 10.50 10.51
CA PHE A 435 -0.59 10.79 9.43
C PHE A 435 0.28 11.99 9.79
N HIS A 436 1.48 12.11 9.21
CA HIS A 436 2.22 13.36 9.32
C HIS A 436 1.43 14.50 8.67
N LEU A 437 1.46 15.68 9.29
CA LEU A 437 0.77 16.86 8.79
C LEU A 437 1.25 17.24 7.39
N HIS A 438 2.57 17.31 7.20
CA HIS A 438 3.18 17.70 5.93
C HIS A 438 2.83 16.71 4.81
N CYS A 439 2.77 15.41 5.12
CA CYS A 439 2.35 14.37 4.18
C CYS A 439 0.89 14.56 3.75
N SER A 440 -0.01 14.81 4.71
CA SER A 440 -1.42 15.05 4.44
C SER A 440 -1.63 16.30 3.58
N LYS A 441 -0.95 17.41 3.91
CA LYS A 441 -0.97 18.64 3.11
C LYS A 441 -0.44 18.41 1.70
N ALA A 442 0.69 17.70 1.54
CA ALA A 442 1.30 17.42 0.25
C ALA A 442 0.37 16.63 -0.69
N VAL A 443 -0.33 15.61 -0.18
CA VAL A 443 -1.30 14.82 -0.97
C VAL A 443 -2.45 15.71 -1.45
N LEU A 444 -3.01 16.56 -0.59
CA LEU A 444 -4.11 17.46 -0.95
C LEU A 444 -3.68 18.55 -1.95
N ILE A 445 -2.45 19.06 -1.83
CA ILE A 445 -1.87 20.06 -2.75
C ILE A 445 -1.61 19.43 -4.12
N LYS A 446 -1.06 18.20 -4.17
CA LYS A 446 -0.76 17.50 -5.43
C LYS A 446 -2.02 17.09 -6.20
N ARG A 447 -3.14 16.90 -5.50
CA ARG A 447 -4.45 16.52 -6.07
C ARG A 447 -4.41 15.16 -6.77
N TRP A 448 -4.88 15.08 -8.01
CA TRP A 448 -4.97 13.85 -8.80
C TRP A 448 -3.88 13.78 -9.87
N PRO A 449 -3.45 12.57 -10.26
CA PRO A 449 -2.57 12.37 -11.40
C PRO A 449 -3.35 12.48 -12.72
N GLY A 450 -2.69 13.00 -13.76
CA GLY A 450 -3.27 13.12 -15.10
C GLY A 450 -4.33 14.22 -15.24
N PRO A 451 -4.90 14.38 -16.45
CA PRO A 451 -5.82 15.48 -16.75
C PRO A 451 -7.24 15.26 -16.21
N ARG A 452 -7.68 14.00 -16.10
CA ARG A 452 -9.01 13.63 -15.58
C ARG A 452 -9.08 13.89 -14.07
N ILE A 453 -10.09 14.66 -13.68
CA ILE A 453 -10.41 14.90 -12.26
C ILE A 453 -10.79 13.58 -11.58
N THR A 454 -10.04 13.22 -10.53
CA THR A 454 -10.37 12.14 -9.61
C THR A 454 -10.22 12.62 -8.17
N PHE A 455 -10.90 11.98 -7.21
CA PHE A 455 -10.98 12.46 -5.83
C PHE A 455 -10.44 11.47 -4.79
N SER A 456 -9.77 10.39 -5.20
CA SER A 456 -9.23 9.40 -4.25
C SER A 456 -8.19 9.99 -3.29
N PHE A 457 -7.54 11.10 -3.66
CA PHE A 457 -6.50 11.75 -2.87
C PHE A 457 -7.03 12.50 -1.63
N MET A 458 -8.33 12.83 -1.57
CA MET A 458 -8.94 13.46 -0.39
C MET A 458 -9.45 12.45 0.64
N LEU A 459 -9.28 11.16 0.36
CA LEU A 459 -9.70 10.06 1.22
C LEU A 459 -8.51 9.54 2.04
N CYS A 460 -8.79 9.08 3.26
CA CYS A 460 -7.83 8.43 4.14
C CYS A 460 -7.15 7.28 3.40
N PRO A 461 -5.80 7.25 3.29
CA PRO A 461 -5.07 6.16 2.66
C PRO A 461 -5.42 4.76 3.19
N ILE A 462 -5.85 4.66 4.45
CA ILE A 462 -6.16 3.41 5.14
C ILE A 462 -7.62 3.01 4.95
N CYS A 463 -8.60 3.73 5.53
CA CYS A 463 -10.02 3.32 5.49
C CYS A 463 -10.84 3.86 4.32
N LYS A 464 -10.29 4.78 3.52
CA LYS A 464 -10.98 5.45 2.40
C LYS A 464 -12.14 6.37 2.80
N GLU A 465 -12.34 6.64 4.09
CA GLU A 465 -13.21 7.75 4.52
C GLU A 465 -12.59 9.10 4.17
N GLU A 466 -13.41 10.14 4.00
CA GLU A 466 -12.92 11.48 3.71
C GLU A 466 -12.00 12.02 4.83
N MET A 467 -10.86 12.61 4.45
CA MET A 467 -9.97 13.25 5.42
C MET A 467 -10.65 14.45 6.07
N LYS A 468 -10.61 14.51 7.41
CA LYS A 468 -11.19 15.59 8.21
C LYS A 468 -10.22 15.97 9.32
N HIS A 469 -9.77 17.23 9.31
CA HIS A 469 -8.93 17.82 10.35
C HIS A 469 -8.95 19.34 10.21
N GLU A 470 -8.87 20.09 11.32
CA GLU A 470 -8.90 21.57 11.34
C GLU A 470 -7.79 22.16 10.44
N GLU A 471 -6.55 21.71 10.62
CA GLU A 471 -5.38 22.12 9.81
C GLU A 471 -5.43 21.81 8.31
N LEU A 472 -6.39 20.99 7.87
CA LEU A 472 -6.56 20.62 6.46
C LEU A 472 -7.74 21.36 5.82
N GLN A 473 -8.53 22.10 6.59
CA GLN A 473 -9.80 22.66 6.14
C GLN A 473 -9.64 23.64 4.97
N ASP A 474 -8.61 24.48 4.99
CA ASP A 474 -8.33 25.45 3.91
C ASP A 474 -8.01 24.77 2.57
N LEU A 475 -7.39 23.59 2.63
CA LEU A 475 -7.11 22.78 1.44
C LEU A 475 -8.34 21.98 1.01
N LEU A 476 -9.08 21.41 1.97
CA LEU A 476 -10.24 20.55 1.72
C LEU A 476 -11.46 21.32 1.21
N ALA A 477 -11.68 22.55 1.67
CA ALA A 477 -12.84 23.37 1.28
C ALA A 477 -12.98 23.54 -0.25
N PRO A 478 -11.96 24.02 -1.00
CA PRO A 478 -12.06 24.13 -2.46
C PRO A 478 -12.14 22.76 -3.15
N ILE A 479 -11.53 21.71 -2.59
CA ILE A 479 -11.63 20.35 -3.14
C ILE A 479 -13.07 19.82 -3.02
N ARG A 480 -13.73 20.02 -1.87
CA ARG A 480 -15.13 19.66 -1.63
C ARG A 480 -16.08 20.42 -2.55
N GLU A 481 -15.79 21.68 -2.82
CA GLU A 481 -16.57 22.47 -3.79
C GLU A 481 -16.46 21.87 -5.20
N LEU A 482 -15.25 21.59 -5.66
CA LEU A 482 -15.03 20.93 -6.96
C LEU A 482 -15.70 19.54 -7.02
N HIS A 483 -15.60 18.75 -5.95
CA HIS A 483 -16.25 17.44 -5.86
C HIS A 483 -17.77 17.56 -5.98
N ARG A 484 -18.39 18.51 -5.27
CA ARG A 484 -19.84 18.77 -5.37
C ARG A 484 -20.23 19.24 -6.76
N ASP A 485 -19.45 20.12 -7.40
CA ASP A 485 -19.72 20.59 -8.75
C ASP A 485 -19.67 19.46 -9.79
N VAL A 486 -18.59 18.65 -9.77
CA VAL A 486 -18.44 17.50 -10.67
C VAL A 486 -19.53 16.45 -10.42
N ARG A 487 -19.81 16.11 -9.15
CA ARG A 487 -20.87 15.15 -8.80
C ARG A 487 -22.23 15.59 -9.32
N ARG A 488 -22.57 16.88 -9.15
CA ARG A 488 -23.83 17.47 -9.64
C ARG A 488 -23.93 17.42 -11.16
N LYS A 489 -22.88 17.84 -11.88
CA LYS A 489 -22.86 17.82 -13.36
C LYS A 489 -22.93 16.40 -13.90
N ALA A 490 -22.21 15.45 -13.29
CA ALA A 490 -22.19 14.05 -13.69
C ALA A 490 -23.59 13.41 -13.50
N LEU A 491 -24.20 13.61 -12.34
CA LEU A 491 -25.55 13.10 -12.06
C LEU A 491 -26.58 13.68 -13.03
N MET A 492 -26.57 15.00 -13.23
CA MET A 492 -27.45 15.67 -14.18
C MET A 492 -27.29 15.09 -15.59
N ARG A 493 -26.06 14.88 -16.04
CA ARG A 493 -25.81 14.24 -17.35
C ARG A 493 -26.37 12.82 -17.42
N LEU A 494 -26.19 12.02 -16.36
CA LEU A 494 -26.72 10.65 -16.28
C LEU A 494 -28.26 10.62 -16.34
N GLU A 495 -28.92 11.57 -15.69
CA GLU A 495 -30.38 11.71 -15.71
C GLU A 495 -30.90 12.04 -17.10
N TYR A 496 -30.29 13.01 -17.78
CA TYR A 496 -30.64 13.43 -19.14
C TYR A 496 -30.36 12.34 -20.20
N GLU A 497 -29.40 11.45 -19.95
CA GLU A 497 -29.17 10.25 -20.79
C GLU A 497 -30.11 9.09 -20.44
N GLY A 498 -30.98 9.22 -19.43
CA GLY A 498 -31.86 8.13 -18.99
C GLY A 498 -31.13 6.97 -18.29
N LEU A 499 -29.83 7.09 -18.04
CA LEU A 499 -28.98 6.02 -17.50
C LEU A 499 -29.00 5.92 -15.96
N HIS A 500 -29.74 6.79 -15.28
CA HIS A 500 -29.95 6.73 -13.83
C HIS A 500 -30.70 5.46 -13.37
N LYS A 501 -31.31 4.72 -14.31
CA LYS A 501 -31.95 3.40 -14.08
C LYS A 501 -31.16 2.22 -14.66
N ALA A 502 -29.91 2.42 -15.07
CA ALA A 502 -29.08 1.35 -15.61
C ALA A 502 -28.90 0.21 -14.59
N GLU A 503 -28.72 -1.03 -15.07
CA GLU A 503 -28.52 -2.23 -14.22
C GLU A 503 -27.47 -2.00 -13.13
N ALA A 504 -26.36 -1.33 -13.46
CA ALA A 504 -25.29 -1.00 -12.52
C ALA A 504 -25.77 -0.22 -11.27
N VAL A 505 -26.88 0.52 -11.36
CA VAL A 505 -27.48 1.31 -10.28
C VAL A 505 -28.64 0.57 -9.59
N VAL A 506 -29.42 -0.21 -10.33
CA VAL A 506 -30.63 -0.89 -9.79
C VAL A 506 -30.38 -2.30 -9.27
N THR A 507 -29.30 -2.98 -9.68
CA THR A 507 -29.02 -4.35 -9.27
C THR A 507 -28.55 -4.43 -7.81
N PRO A 508 -29.30 -5.12 -6.92
CA PRO A 508 -28.89 -5.32 -5.53
C PRO A 508 -27.54 -6.00 -5.43
N GLY A 509 -26.68 -5.50 -4.54
CA GLY A 509 -25.31 -6.01 -4.35
C GLY A 509 -24.29 -5.54 -5.39
N GLY A 510 -24.71 -4.75 -6.40
CA GLY A 510 -23.80 -4.08 -7.32
C GLY A 510 -23.00 -2.95 -6.65
N ARG A 511 -21.82 -2.62 -7.21
CA ARG A 511 -20.91 -1.58 -6.68
C ARG A 511 -21.58 -0.21 -6.49
N PHE A 512 -22.52 0.13 -7.36
CA PHE A 512 -23.23 1.43 -7.36
C PHE A 512 -24.72 1.28 -7.07
N TYR A 513 -25.11 0.18 -6.41
CA TYR A 513 -26.50 -0.04 -6.04
C TYR A 513 -27.05 1.14 -5.23
N ASN A 514 -28.12 1.75 -5.73
CA ASN A 514 -28.75 2.93 -5.14
C ASN A 514 -27.84 4.17 -5.00
N ASP A 515 -26.76 4.28 -5.79
CA ASP A 515 -25.89 5.46 -5.87
C ASP A 515 -25.61 5.88 -7.34
N PRO A 516 -26.61 6.50 -8.02
CA PRO A 516 -26.45 6.95 -9.41
C PRO A 516 -25.36 8.01 -9.56
N ALA A 517 -25.08 8.80 -8.53
CA ALA A 517 -24.07 9.85 -8.60
C ALA A 517 -22.65 9.25 -8.62
N ALA A 518 -22.38 8.24 -7.80
CA ALA A 518 -21.10 7.52 -7.85
C ALA A 518 -20.92 6.79 -9.18
N TYR A 519 -21.98 6.18 -9.72
CA TYR A 519 -21.95 5.58 -11.06
C TYR A 519 -21.62 6.62 -12.15
N ALA A 520 -22.25 7.80 -12.09
CA ALA A 520 -21.98 8.88 -13.04
C ALA A 520 -20.53 9.39 -12.96
N MET A 521 -19.97 9.53 -11.75
CA MET A 521 -18.58 9.95 -11.56
C MET A 521 -17.55 8.90 -12.03
N ASP A 522 -17.89 7.62 -11.94
CA ASP A 522 -17.06 6.52 -12.48
C ASP A 522 -17.13 6.50 -14.02
N ARG A 523 -18.34 6.67 -14.58
CA ARG A 523 -18.63 6.62 -16.03
C ARG A 523 -18.06 7.81 -16.81
N TYR A 524 -18.16 9.02 -16.28
CA TYR A 524 -17.81 10.24 -17.03
C TYR A 524 -16.44 10.79 -16.67
N ALA A 525 -15.79 11.42 -17.66
CA ALA A 525 -14.54 12.13 -17.49
C ALA A 525 -14.80 13.64 -17.43
N TYR A 526 -14.29 14.28 -16.38
CA TYR A 526 -14.32 15.72 -16.19
C TYR A 526 -12.91 16.27 -16.08
N TYR A 527 -12.73 17.51 -16.55
CA TYR A 527 -11.44 18.20 -16.67
C TYR A 527 -11.56 19.63 -16.15
N VAL A 528 -10.45 20.21 -15.69
CA VAL A 528 -10.42 21.61 -15.24
C VAL A 528 -10.03 22.50 -16.40
N CYS A 529 -10.89 23.42 -16.81
CA CYS A 529 -10.58 24.38 -17.86
C CYS A 529 -9.44 25.32 -17.41
N PHE A 530 -8.41 25.47 -18.23
CA PHE A 530 -7.28 26.34 -17.94
C PHE A 530 -7.67 27.81 -17.81
N LYS A 531 -8.62 28.28 -18.63
CA LYS A 531 -9.02 29.69 -18.68
C LYS A 531 -9.94 30.06 -17.52
N CYS A 532 -11.09 29.40 -17.38
CA CYS A 532 -12.11 29.77 -16.38
C CYS A 532 -12.06 28.96 -15.08
N LYS A 533 -11.19 27.95 -14.98
CA LYS A 533 -11.01 27.05 -13.82
C LYS A 533 -12.23 26.19 -13.45
N LYS A 534 -13.32 26.23 -14.23
CA LYS A 534 -14.50 25.39 -14.04
C LYS A 534 -14.28 23.97 -14.57
N ALA A 535 -14.91 22.99 -13.93
CA ALA A 535 -14.97 21.62 -14.43
C ALA A 535 -15.86 21.52 -15.68
N TYR A 536 -15.41 20.82 -16.72
CA TYR A 536 -16.20 20.56 -17.93
C TYR A 536 -16.14 19.08 -18.30
N TYR A 537 -17.18 18.62 -19.00
CA TYR A 537 -17.31 17.25 -19.46
C TYR A 537 -16.43 17.00 -20.68
N GLY A 538 -15.71 15.88 -20.71
CA GLY A 538 -14.85 15.48 -21.81
C GLY A 538 -15.07 14.04 -22.27
N GLY A 539 -16.31 13.55 -22.20
CA GLY A 539 -16.67 12.21 -22.68
C GLY A 539 -16.75 11.14 -21.59
N GLU A 540 -16.90 9.89 -22.03
CA GLU A 540 -16.88 8.71 -21.15
C GLU A 540 -15.45 8.31 -20.76
N ALA A 541 -15.28 7.89 -19.51
CA ALA A 541 -13.99 7.50 -18.93
C ALA A 541 -13.35 6.27 -19.59
N ARG A 542 -14.12 5.43 -20.29
CA ARG A 542 -13.60 4.21 -20.95
C ARG A 542 -12.58 4.52 -22.05
N CYS A 543 -12.60 5.73 -22.59
CA CYS A 543 -11.65 6.20 -23.60
C CYS A 543 -10.29 6.64 -23.01
N ASP A 544 -10.14 6.63 -21.69
CA ASP A 544 -9.09 7.36 -20.95
C ASP A 544 -8.12 6.46 -20.16
N ALA A 545 -8.20 5.14 -20.36
CA ALA A 545 -7.55 4.14 -19.49
C ALA A 545 -6.02 4.03 -19.64
N GLU A 546 -5.37 4.82 -20.51
CA GLU A 546 -3.95 4.64 -20.88
C GLU A 546 -3.11 5.94 -20.88
N GLN A 547 -3.51 6.99 -20.16
CA GLN A 547 -2.69 8.22 -20.12
C GLN A 547 -1.55 8.20 -19.10
N GLY A 548 -0.41 8.77 -19.52
CA GLY A 548 0.72 9.10 -18.65
C GLY A 548 0.50 10.43 -17.91
N GLU A 549 1.31 10.70 -16.89
CA GLU A 549 1.20 11.91 -16.05
C GLU A 549 1.57 13.22 -16.78
N GLN A 550 2.10 13.15 -18.01
CA GLN A 550 2.59 14.30 -18.78
C GLN A 550 1.53 14.79 -19.77
N TYR A 551 0.98 15.97 -19.51
CA TYR A 551 0.11 16.72 -20.41
C TYR A 551 0.31 18.21 -20.16
N ASP A 552 -0.05 19.07 -21.12
CA ASP A 552 -0.04 20.52 -20.90
C ASP A 552 -1.43 20.99 -20.39
N PRO A 553 -1.55 21.47 -19.14
CA PRO A 553 -2.83 21.94 -18.61
C PRO A 553 -3.42 23.10 -19.43
N ARG A 554 -2.62 23.85 -20.19
CA ARG A 554 -3.08 24.98 -21.03
C ARG A 554 -3.98 24.55 -22.18
N GLU A 555 -3.88 23.28 -22.59
CA GLU A 555 -4.65 22.70 -23.68
C GLU A 555 -6.03 22.19 -23.22
N LEU A 556 -6.26 22.05 -21.91
CA LEU A 556 -7.57 21.70 -21.37
C LEU A 556 -8.45 22.94 -21.32
N VAL A 557 -9.28 23.16 -22.35
CA VAL A 557 -10.16 24.32 -22.46
C VAL A 557 -11.58 23.84 -22.72
N CYS A 558 -12.53 24.31 -21.91
CA CYS A 558 -13.94 23.98 -22.11
C CYS A 558 -14.51 24.67 -23.36
N GLY A 559 -15.57 24.12 -23.94
CA GLY A 559 -16.19 24.65 -25.16
C GLY A 559 -16.57 26.14 -25.10
N ALA A 560 -16.98 26.64 -23.92
CA ALA A 560 -17.27 28.07 -23.71
C ALA A 560 -16.03 28.97 -23.87
N CYS A 561 -14.85 28.46 -23.52
CA CYS A 561 -13.58 29.18 -23.56
C CYS A 561 -12.79 28.96 -24.86
N SER A 562 -13.25 28.04 -25.71
CA SER A 562 -12.70 27.69 -27.02
C SER A 562 -13.74 27.83 -28.13
N ASP A 563 -14.71 28.75 -27.97
CA ASP A 563 -15.84 28.92 -28.88
C ASP A 563 -15.43 29.55 -30.24
N VAL A 564 -14.79 28.76 -31.10
CA VAL A 564 -14.34 29.16 -32.44
C VAL A 564 -15.50 29.31 -33.43
N ALA A 565 -16.63 28.65 -33.17
CA ALA A 565 -17.79 28.63 -34.07
C ALA A 565 -18.91 29.63 -33.68
N ARG A 566 -18.73 30.42 -32.60
CA ARG A 566 -19.76 31.31 -32.04
C ARG A 566 -21.09 30.57 -31.83
N ALA A 567 -21.02 29.46 -31.11
CA ALA A 567 -22.15 28.56 -30.92
C ALA A 567 -23.35 29.28 -30.28
N GLN A 568 -24.57 28.90 -30.70
CA GLN A 568 -25.78 29.44 -30.08
C GLN A 568 -25.83 29.06 -28.60
N MET A 569 -26.12 30.05 -27.76
CA MET A 569 -26.26 29.85 -26.32
C MET A 569 -27.50 29.02 -26.00
N CYS A 570 -27.38 28.07 -25.10
CA CYS A 570 -28.52 27.31 -24.62
C CYS A 570 -29.45 28.22 -23.79
N PRO A 571 -30.76 28.30 -24.07
CA PRO A 571 -31.68 29.11 -23.27
C PRO A 571 -31.74 28.69 -21.80
N LYS A 572 -31.54 27.39 -21.51
CA LYS A 572 -31.59 26.84 -20.15
C LYS A 572 -30.26 26.88 -19.41
N HIS A 573 -29.15 26.70 -20.13
CA HIS A 573 -27.84 26.44 -19.50
C HIS A 573 -26.71 27.33 -20.00
N GLY A 574 -27.02 28.36 -20.80
CA GLY A 574 -26.02 29.26 -21.39
C GLY A 574 -24.95 28.47 -22.13
N THR A 575 -23.70 28.65 -21.72
CA THR A 575 -22.52 27.96 -22.26
C THR A 575 -21.93 26.90 -21.30
N ASP A 576 -22.59 26.63 -20.16
CA ASP A 576 -22.01 25.76 -19.11
C ASP A 576 -21.82 24.31 -19.55
N PHE A 577 -22.64 23.84 -20.50
CA PHE A 577 -22.54 22.51 -21.11
C PHE A 577 -22.25 22.58 -22.62
N LEU A 578 -21.62 23.67 -23.08
CA LEU A 578 -21.21 23.78 -24.48
C LEU A 578 -20.08 22.79 -24.76
N GLU A 579 -20.34 21.87 -25.68
CA GLU A 579 -19.40 20.82 -26.11
C GLU A 579 -19.01 21.04 -27.58
N TYR A 580 -17.79 20.63 -27.91
CA TYR A 580 -17.30 20.58 -29.28
C TYR A 580 -17.01 19.14 -29.69
N LYS A 581 -17.18 18.86 -30.98
CA LYS A 581 -16.75 17.61 -31.60
C LYS A 581 -15.24 17.62 -31.77
N CYS A 582 -14.58 16.47 -31.62
CA CYS A 582 -13.23 16.30 -32.12
C CYS A 582 -13.22 16.52 -33.64
N ARG A 583 -12.31 17.38 -34.12
CA ARG A 583 -12.17 17.66 -35.55
C ARG A 583 -11.96 16.39 -36.38
N TYR A 584 -11.27 15.40 -35.82
CA TYR A 584 -10.81 14.20 -36.51
C TYR A 584 -11.63 12.92 -36.25
N CYS A 585 -12.67 12.95 -35.39
CA CYS A 585 -13.55 11.79 -35.18
C CYS A 585 -14.92 12.16 -34.58
N CYS A 586 -15.84 11.20 -34.51
CA CYS A 586 -17.15 11.34 -33.88
C CYS A 586 -17.05 11.12 -32.36
N SER A 587 -16.28 11.97 -31.67
CA SER A 587 -16.16 11.95 -30.21
C SER A 587 -16.21 13.36 -29.65
N VAL A 588 -16.59 13.51 -28.38
CA VAL A 588 -16.54 14.80 -27.68
C VAL A 588 -15.08 15.21 -27.49
N ALA A 589 -14.78 16.49 -27.69
CA ALA A 589 -13.46 17.05 -27.52
C ALA A 589 -13.11 17.23 -26.04
N VAL A 590 -11.83 17.07 -25.74
CA VAL A 590 -11.22 17.28 -24.42
C VAL A 590 -10.18 18.38 -24.50
N PHE A 591 -9.32 18.35 -25.50
CA PHE A 591 -8.23 19.29 -25.69
C PHE A 591 -8.56 20.33 -26.76
N PHE A 592 -8.03 21.53 -26.57
CA PHE A 592 -8.03 22.62 -27.54
C PHE A 592 -6.60 23.10 -27.76
N CYS A 593 -6.01 22.69 -28.88
CA CYS A 593 -4.62 22.95 -29.20
C CYS A 593 -4.51 24.00 -30.31
N PHE A 594 -3.34 24.64 -30.39
CA PHE A 594 -2.96 25.59 -31.45
C PHE A 594 -3.89 26.82 -31.56
N GLY A 595 -4.78 27.04 -30.59
CA GLY A 595 -5.77 28.11 -30.62
C GLY A 595 -6.89 27.91 -31.63
N THR A 596 -6.97 26.75 -32.31
CA THR A 596 -7.89 26.54 -33.44
C THR A 596 -8.54 25.17 -33.49
N THR A 597 -8.07 24.16 -32.74
CA THR A 597 -8.42 22.77 -33.04
C THR A 597 -8.79 21.94 -31.82
N HIS A 598 -9.96 21.31 -31.89
CA HIS A 598 -10.50 20.44 -30.85
C HIS A 598 -10.13 18.96 -31.06
N PHE A 599 -9.58 18.32 -30.03
CA PHE A 599 -9.20 16.90 -30.04
C PHE A 599 -9.87 16.12 -28.92
N CYS A 600 -10.30 14.88 -29.19
CA CYS A 600 -10.51 13.89 -28.13
C CYS A 600 -9.15 13.33 -27.69
N ASN A 601 -9.10 12.65 -26.54
CA ASN A 601 -7.84 12.13 -25.98
C ASN A 601 -7.07 11.25 -26.97
N ALA A 602 -7.73 10.26 -27.57
CA ALA A 602 -7.06 9.34 -28.49
C ALA A 602 -6.54 10.03 -29.77
N CYS A 603 -7.20 11.07 -30.27
CA CYS A 603 -6.69 11.85 -31.41
C CYS A 603 -5.61 12.85 -31.00
N HIS A 604 -5.62 13.34 -29.76
CA HIS A 604 -4.58 14.21 -29.20
C HIS A 604 -3.28 13.41 -29.01
N ASP A 605 -3.34 12.19 -28.49
CA ASP A 605 -2.15 11.34 -28.35
C ASP A 605 -1.46 11.03 -29.69
N ASP A 606 -2.23 11.02 -30.79
CA ASP A 606 -1.75 10.76 -32.16
C ASP A 606 -1.79 12.03 -33.04
N PHE A 607 -1.75 13.22 -32.41
CA PHE A 607 -2.02 14.49 -33.11
C PHE A 607 -1.11 14.69 -34.32
N GLN A 608 0.18 14.37 -34.20
CA GLN A 608 1.16 14.52 -35.28
C GLN A 608 0.77 13.75 -36.54
N ARG A 609 0.12 12.60 -36.41
CA ARG A 609 -0.33 11.81 -37.56
C ARG A 609 -1.66 12.34 -38.07
N VAL A 610 -2.66 12.49 -37.20
CA VAL A 610 -4.03 12.84 -37.62
C VAL A 610 -4.14 14.25 -38.21
N THR A 611 -3.30 15.20 -37.79
CA THR A 611 -3.30 16.56 -38.36
C THR A 611 -2.66 16.62 -39.74
N ASN A 612 -1.75 15.69 -40.05
CA ASN A 612 -1.03 15.61 -41.33
C ASN A 612 -1.79 14.82 -42.41
N LEU A 613 -2.86 14.11 -42.04
CA LEU A 613 -3.72 13.43 -43.01
C LEU A 613 -4.49 14.46 -43.85
N PRO A 614 -4.48 14.35 -45.19
CA PRO A 614 -5.28 15.23 -46.03
C PRO A 614 -6.77 14.93 -45.82
N LYS A 615 -7.62 15.96 -45.99
CA LYS A 615 -9.06 15.88 -45.64
C LYS A 615 -9.82 14.73 -46.33
N ASN A 616 -9.41 14.36 -47.54
CA ASN A 616 -10.00 13.27 -48.33
C ASN A 616 -9.65 11.86 -47.80
N GLU A 617 -8.62 11.73 -46.98
CA GLU A 617 -8.20 10.47 -46.35
C GLU A 617 -8.79 10.29 -44.94
N LEU A 618 -9.47 11.31 -44.41
CA LEU A 618 -10.15 11.21 -43.12
C LEU A 618 -11.42 10.34 -43.24
N PRO A 619 -11.72 9.50 -42.23
CA PRO A 619 -12.89 8.65 -42.26
C PRO A 619 -14.18 9.47 -42.30
N SER A 620 -15.16 8.99 -43.06
CA SER A 620 -16.52 9.54 -43.06
C SER A 620 -17.27 9.11 -41.79
N CYS A 621 -18.31 9.86 -41.44
CA CYS A 621 -19.20 9.46 -40.36
C CYS A 621 -19.81 8.07 -40.67
N PRO A 622 -19.77 7.09 -39.75
CA PRO A 622 -19.27 7.16 -38.37
C PRO A 622 -17.73 7.02 -38.25
N ALA A 623 -17.07 8.06 -37.73
CA ALA A 623 -15.61 8.12 -37.59
C ALA A 623 -15.17 7.83 -36.15
N GLY A 624 -14.27 6.87 -35.98
CA GLY A 624 -13.60 6.54 -34.73
C GLY A 624 -12.30 7.32 -34.55
N PRO A 625 -11.75 7.39 -33.31
CA PRO A 625 -10.48 8.06 -33.06
C PRO A 625 -9.30 7.48 -33.85
N LYS A 626 -8.21 8.24 -33.97
CA LYS A 626 -6.98 7.84 -34.69
C LYS A 626 -7.23 7.46 -36.16
N ALA A 627 -8.10 8.23 -36.83
CA ALA A 627 -8.48 8.05 -38.23
C ALA A 627 -9.04 6.66 -38.57
N LYS A 628 -9.85 6.09 -37.67
CA LYS A 628 -10.47 4.78 -37.86
C LYS A 628 -11.88 4.91 -38.43
N GLN A 629 -12.20 4.20 -39.50
CA GLN A 629 -13.58 4.05 -39.97
C GLN A 629 -14.33 3.08 -39.04
N LEU A 630 -15.52 3.46 -38.56
CA LEU A 630 -16.39 2.56 -37.81
C LEU A 630 -17.40 1.89 -38.76
N ASP A 631 -17.90 0.74 -38.33
CA ASP A 631 -18.95 0.00 -39.01
C ASP A 631 -20.34 0.60 -38.70
N GLY A 632 -21.25 0.56 -39.66
CA GLY A 632 -22.63 1.07 -39.53
C GLY A 632 -22.84 2.47 -40.10
N GLU A 633 -24.07 2.98 -40.00
CA GLU A 633 -24.45 4.29 -40.54
C GLU A 633 -24.76 5.32 -39.44
N GLU A 634 -24.88 4.89 -38.18
CA GLU A 634 -25.26 5.76 -37.08
C GLU A 634 -24.04 6.48 -36.47
N CYS A 635 -24.11 7.81 -36.37
CA CYS A 635 -23.08 8.61 -35.73
C CYS A 635 -23.01 8.32 -34.22
N PRO A 636 -21.82 8.04 -33.65
CA PRO A 636 -21.65 7.86 -32.19
C PRO A 636 -22.07 9.07 -31.33
N LEU A 637 -22.22 10.25 -31.92
CA LEU A 637 -22.70 11.47 -31.25
C LEU A 637 -24.19 11.74 -31.49
N HIS A 638 -24.87 10.86 -32.22
CA HIS A 638 -26.30 10.94 -32.61
C HIS A 638 -26.71 12.33 -33.14
N VAL A 639 -25.84 12.96 -33.91
CA VAL A 639 -26.06 14.31 -34.48
C VAL A 639 -25.52 14.38 -35.90
N LYS A 640 -26.21 15.15 -36.75
CA LYS A 640 -25.69 15.52 -38.07
C LYS A 640 -24.63 16.60 -37.89
N HIS A 641 -23.46 16.37 -38.47
CA HIS A 641 -22.32 17.28 -38.38
C HIS A 641 -21.59 17.38 -39.73
N PRO A 642 -20.78 18.43 -39.95
CA PRO A 642 -19.91 18.55 -41.13
C PRO A 642 -18.94 17.37 -41.29
N PRO A 643 -18.32 17.20 -42.47
CA PRO A 643 -17.32 16.17 -42.69
C PRO A 643 -16.17 16.20 -41.67
N THR A 644 -15.56 15.04 -41.42
CA THR A 644 -14.37 14.93 -40.57
C THR A 644 -13.25 15.82 -41.11
N GLY A 645 -12.57 16.56 -40.22
CA GLY A 645 -11.61 17.60 -40.56
C GLY A 645 -12.13 19.03 -40.35
N GLU A 646 -13.35 19.20 -39.84
CA GLU A 646 -13.98 20.50 -39.59
C GLU A 646 -14.43 20.66 -38.14
N GLU A 647 -14.31 21.89 -37.63
CA GLU A 647 -14.72 22.25 -36.28
C GLU A 647 -16.25 22.30 -36.21
N PHE A 648 -16.81 21.72 -35.14
CA PHE A 648 -18.25 21.67 -34.96
C PHE A 648 -18.65 21.79 -33.50
N ALA A 649 -19.39 22.84 -33.19
CA ALA A 649 -20.04 23.00 -31.90
C ALA A 649 -21.24 22.04 -31.81
N LEU A 650 -21.23 21.18 -30.81
CA LEU A 650 -22.32 20.23 -30.55
C LEU A 650 -23.50 20.90 -29.84
N GLY A 651 -23.31 22.12 -29.35
CA GLY A 651 -24.27 22.83 -28.51
C GLY A 651 -24.28 22.29 -27.08
N CYS A 652 -25.44 22.36 -26.44
CA CYS A 652 -25.61 21.96 -25.04
C CYS A 652 -25.69 20.43 -24.90
N GLY A 653 -24.64 19.83 -24.33
CA GLY A 653 -24.50 18.38 -24.22
C GLY A 653 -25.63 17.68 -23.46
N VAL A 654 -26.21 18.33 -22.44
CA VAL A 654 -27.36 17.78 -21.69
C VAL A 654 -28.67 17.88 -22.47
N CYS A 655 -28.94 19.02 -23.14
CA CYS A 655 -30.19 19.20 -23.88
C CYS A 655 -30.23 18.37 -25.16
N ARG A 656 -29.08 18.15 -25.81
CA ARG A 656 -29.00 17.34 -27.03
C ARG A 656 -29.59 15.94 -26.82
N ASN A 657 -29.32 15.32 -25.68
CA ASN A 657 -29.78 13.96 -25.37
C ASN A 657 -31.25 13.90 -24.94
N ALA A 658 -31.83 15.04 -24.51
CA ALA A 658 -33.26 15.14 -24.22
C ALA A 658 -34.12 15.30 -25.49
N HIS A 659 -33.54 15.73 -26.62
CA HIS A 659 -34.26 15.86 -27.90
C HIS A 659 -34.26 14.56 -28.73
N THR A 660 -33.54 13.53 -28.28
CA THR A 660 -33.52 12.18 -28.87
C THR A 660 -34.53 11.21 -28.23
N PHE A 661 -35.35 11.68 -27.28
CA PHE A 661 -36.44 10.93 -26.66
C PHE A 661 -37.79 11.61 -26.84
#